data_AF-A0A285SBT1-F1
#
_entry.id   AF-A0A285SBT1-F1
#
_cell.length_a   1.000
_cell.length_b   1.000
_cell.length_c   1.000
_cell.angle_alpha   90.00
_cell.angle_beta   90.00
_cell.angle_gamma   90.00
#
_symmetry.space_group_name_H-M   'P 1'
#
loop_
_entity.id
_entity.type
_entity.pdbx_description
1 polymer ?
#
loop_
_entity_poly.entity_id
_entity_poly.type
_entity_poly.pdbx_seq_one_letter_code
_entity_poly.pdbx_strand_id
1 'polypeptide(L)'
;MIYKELFPSNLRSIEIDSPVSDDELKSRNLEYDNLTPKKFNTLRTKNAFKSVTFKYKGIIHEIQFNACTNPLCKNYGLPQERFEIKSKPYRYKISGSSRDAHFINCNPERVDLTSPPIDKCSTTAISNWSVAEEIERLIRINSLLPVTKEYDFHKPVCPNEHHTPKSNLNAFYKRGKNSANSQRYQCKTCKKITSVLPNKNENLKFNQKRNEVLPTFAKLLVNKVPINRACEILEIAKGTYYQKLEWLYRCCLEFLETHETKKLAKTEFPEMWITTDKLHYVLNNVLKKGRGRNRGTAIEDKQLPTYIVASADKDSRYVFRSDLCFDWDISLEDIVSNTKIYKDDHLAGYLRRYERFGRYGVSPIVPTLNDTQTRAEYMKDLEQFDLRSNFVDGLHVGQTYTSIAHFWLIKKLVKVKKWRFISDEDDSLKKSIFSVFKEEIKIKNGHYFLCLTDKNLTRKQAKDLYLQSISELKHWAKAKGYTYRNLEELAVWYLEEELKKHQFQERNVAPNSEIYYKQLRNRIDHPIPSKDRGNRKLDVITDLNHLTEYQLASALVRVNDNAINAFFQTVRRRLSILERPLVTARGDGKSYIYANFNPKYSQMAITILRTYYNFCLTFKTNGKNQTPAQRLGIASKVYSWGDIIYKR
;
A
#
# COMPACT_ATOMS: atom_id res chain seq x y z
N MET A 1 -4.17 26.69 16.27
CA MET A 1 -4.17 25.44 15.49
C MET A 1 -5.59 25.00 15.23
N ILE A 2 -5.95 24.78 13.96
CA ILE A 2 -7.29 24.32 13.57
C ILE A 2 -7.42 22.84 13.97
N TYR A 3 -8.53 22.49 14.63
CA TYR A 3 -8.87 21.10 14.94
C TYR A 3 -9.10 20.35 13.62
N LYS A 4 -8.54 19.15 13.50
CA LYS A 4 -8.77 18.30 12.33
C LYS A 4 -9.53 17.05 12.72
N GLU A 5 -10.28 16.47 11.81
CA GLU A 5 -10.91 15.16 11.95
C GLU A 5 -10.37 14.19 10.90
N LEU A 6 -10.64 12.90 11.08
CA LEU A 6 -10.32 11.91 10.06
C LEU A 6 -11.14 12.23 8.81
N PHE A 7 -10.54 12.02 7.64
CA PHE A 7 -11.24 12.28 6.39
C PHE A 7 -12.51 11.39 6.30
N PRO A 8 -13.71 11.97 6.14
CA PRO A 8 -14.96 11.20 6.10
C PRO A 8 -15.03 10.22 4.92
N SER A 9 -15.65 9.07 5.11
CA SER A 9 -15.78 8.05 4.06
C SER A 9 -16.75 8.44 2.93
N ASN A 10 -17.71 9.32 3.21
CA ASN A 10 -18.68 9.84 2.24
C ASN A 10 -18.11 10.97 1.35
N LEU A 11 -16.90 11.45 1.64
CA LEU A 11 -16.23 12.48 0.86
C LEU A 11 -15.06 11.85 0.10
N ARG A 12 -14.77 12.38 -1.09
CA ARG A 12 -13.56 12.02 -1.85
C ARG A 12 -12.40 12.93 -1.49
N SER A 13 -11.25 12.32 -1.23
CA SER A 13 -10.00 13.03 -0.96
C SER A 13 -9.32 13.57 -2.22
N ILE A 14 -9.58 12.93 -3.37
CA ILE A 14 -9.16 13.36 -4.70
C ILE A 14 -10.32 13.19 -5.68
N GLU A 15 -10.40 14.11 -6.64
CA GLU A 15 -11.35 14.03 -7.75
C GLU A 15 -10.72 13.20 -8.87
N ILE A 16 -11.40 12.11 -9.25
CA ILE A 16 -10.99 11.20 -10.33
C ILE A 16 -11.93 11.43 -11.49
N ASP A 17 -11.38 11.78 -12.65
CA ASP A 17 -12.16 11.96 -13.86
C ASP A 17 -12.66 10.60 -14.34
N SER A 18 -13.95 10.51 -14.68
CA SER A 18 -14.49 9.25 -15.18
C SER A 18 -13.86 8.93 -16.54
N PRO A 19 -13.24 7.75 -16.74
CA PRO A 19 -12.69 7.37 -18.04
C PRO A 19 -13.76 6.95 -19.05
N VAL A 20 -15.03 6.92 -18.63
CA VAL A 20 -16.19 6.60 -19.47
C VAL A 20 -16.96 7.89 -19.74
N SER A 21 -17.02 8.32 -21.00
CA SER A 21 -17.79 9.51 -21.38
C SER A 21 -19.29 9.25 -21.33
N ASP A 22 -20.07 10.33 -21.25
CA ASP A 22 -21.55 10.24 -21.29
C ASP A 22 -22.06 9.56 -22.58
N ASP A 23 -21.37 9.77 -23.71
CA ASP A 23 -21.71 9.11 -24.96
C ASP A 23 -21.41 7.61 -24.92
N GLU A 24 -20.31 7.19 -24.28
CA GLU A 24 -20.03 5.77 -24.06
C GLU A 24 -21.04 5.14 -23.08
N LEU A 25 -21.50 5.89 -22.07
CA LEU A 25 -22.57 5.42 -21.17
C LEU A 25 -23.89 5.22 -21.91
N LYS A 26 -24.28 6.16 -22.78
CA LYS A 26 -25.47 6.02 -23.63
C LYS A 26 -25.34 4.80 -24.55
N SER A 27 -24.18 4.60 -25.20
CA SER A 27 -23.97 3.43 -26.06
C SER A 27 -24.00 2.12 -25.26
N ARG A 28 -23.39 2.08 -24.06
CA ARG A 28 -23.48 0.92 -23.16
C ARG A 28 -24.92 0.56 -22.84
N ASN A 29 -25.77 1.54 -22.51
CA ASN A 29 -27.17 1.27 -22.21
C ASN A 29 -27.96 0.74 -23.40
N LEU A 30 -27.74 1.29 -24.60
CA LEU A 30 -28.41 0.82 -25.82
C LEU A 30 -27.93 -0.58 -26.25
N GLU A 31 -26.66 -0.88 -26.05
CA GLU A 31 -26.05 -2.13 -26.49
C GLU A 31 -26.23 -3.29 -25.50
N TYR A 32 -26.52 -3.00 -24.22
CA TYR A 32 -26.51 -3.99 -23.14
C TYR A 32 -27.42 -5.19 -23.41
N ASP A 33 -28.68 -4.95 -23.75
CA ASP A 33 -29.64 -6.03 -24.02
C ASP A 33 -29.48 -6.63 -25.43
N ASN A 34 -28.77 -5.94 -26.33
CA ASN A 34 -28.69 -6.26 -27.75
C ASN A 34 -27.43 -7.04 -28.14
N LEU A 35 -26.37 -7.00 -27.32
CA LEU A 35 -25.09 -7.65 -27.59
C LEU A 35 -24.81 -8.75 -26.57
N THR A 36 -24.15 -9.82 -27.02
CA THR A 36 -23.60 -10.80 -26.09
C THR A 36 -22.49 -10.16 -25.24
N PRO A 37 -22.26 -10.60 -23.99
CA PRO A 37 -21.21 -10.04 -23.12
C PRO A 37 -19.84 -10.00 -23.78
N LYS A 38 -19.51 -11.01 -24.60
CA LYS A 38 -18.26 -11.07 -25.36
C LYS A 38 -18.15 -9.94 -26.38
N LYS A 39 -19.22 -9.68 -27.16
CA LYS A 39 -19.25 -8.59 -28.16
C LYS A 39 -19.22 -7.23 -27.46
N PHE A 40 -20.02 -7.07 -26.40
CA PHE A 40 -20.08 -5.86 -25.57
C PHE A 40 -18.68 -5.47 -25.05
N ASN A 41 -17.94 -6.42 -24.49
CA ASN A 41 -16.56 -6.21 -24.05
C ASN A 41 -15.60 -5.90 -25.21
N THR A 42 -15.71 -6.63 -26.33
CA THR A 42 -14.79 -6.50 -27.47
C THR A 42 -14.76 -5.10 -28.07
N LEU A 43 -15.92 -4.43 -28.13
CA LEU A 43 -16.02 -3.04 -28.59
C LEU A 43 -15.20 -2.06 -27.73
N ARG A 44 -14.98 -2.41 -26.46
CA ARG A 44 -14.33 -1.55 -25.45
C ARG A 44 -12.93 -2.00 -25.08
N THR A 45 -12.42 -3.10 -25.63
CA THR A 45 -11.05 -3.61 -25.37
C THR A 45 -9.96 -2.55 -25.56
N LYS A 46 -10.12 -1.63 -26.52
CA LYS A 46 -9.17 -0.54 -26.75
C LYS A 46 -9.05 0.43 -25.56
N ASN A 47 -10.10 0.55 -24.75
CA ASN A 47 -10.13 1.41 -23.56
C ASN A 47 -9.15 0.94 -22.47
N ALA A 48 -8.64 -0.29 -22.53
CA ALA A 48 -7.57 -0.75 -21.64
C ALA A 48 -6.33 0.16 -21.67
N PHE A 49 -6.08 0.80 -22.82
CA PHE A 49 -4.93 1.67 -23.06
C PHE A 49 -5.27 3.16 -22.90
N LYS A 50 -6.50 3.51 -22.49
CA LYS A 50 -6.84 4.87 -22.06
C LYS A 50 -6.32 5.14 -20.66
N SER A 51 -5.75 6.33 -20.47
CA SER A 51 -5.31 6.79 -19.17
C SER A 51 -6.47 7.23 -18.29
N VAL A 52 -6.19 7.35 -16.99
CA VAL A 52 -7.11 7.92 -16.00
C VAL A 52 -6.45 9.14 -15.39
N THR A 53 -7.18 10.25 -15.33
CA THR A 53 -6.72 11.51 -14.76
C THR A 53 -7.38 11.79 -13.42
N PHE A 54 -6.62 12.40 -12.51
CA PHE A 54 -7.14 12.85 -11.21
C PHE A 54 -6.30 13.98 -10.64
N LYS A 55 -6.90 14.82 -9.79
CA LYS A 55 -6.23 15.98 -9.16
C LYS A 55 -5.78 15.65 -7.74
N TYR A 56 -4.48 15.79 -7.47
CA TYR A 56 -3.91 15.60 -6.13
C TYR A 56 -2.93 16.73 -5.81
N LYS A 57 -3.08 17.35 -4.63
CA LYS A 57 -2.25 18.49 -4.17
C LYS A 57 -2.17 19.64 -5.20
N GLY A 58 -3.27 19.89 -5.91
CA GLY A 58 -3.36 20.94 -6.93
C GLY A 58 -2.74 20.58 -8.28
N ILE A 59 -2.17 19.39 -8.43
CA ILE A 59 -1.51 18.92 -9.66
C ILE A 59 -2.40 17.85 -10.31
N ILE A 60 -2.57 17.94 -11.62
CA ILE A 60 -3.24 16.90 -12.41
C ILE A 60 -2.24 15.76 -12.64
N HIS A 61 -2.67 14.55 -12.33
CA HIS A 61 -1.90 13.34 -12.60
C HIS A 61 -2.65 12.46 -13.59
N GLU A 62 -1.89 11.86 -14.49
CA GLU A 62 -2.37 10.90 -15.47
C GLU A 62 -1.69 9.55 -15.22
N ILE A 63 -2.49 8.48 -15.15
CA ILE A 63 -1.96 7.12 -14.96
C ILE A 63 -2.38 6.19 -16.09
N GLN A 64 -1.38 5.46 -16.61
CA GLN A 64 -1.54 4.36 -17.55
C GLN A 64 -0.48 3.29 -17.25
N PHE A 65 -0.92 2.15 -16.75
CA PHE A 65 -0.06 1.04 -16.33
C PHE A 65 -0.17 -0.20 -17.22
N ASN A 66 -1.06 -0.21 -18.21
CA ASN A 66 -1.21 -1.27 -19.18
C ASN A 66 -0.16 -1.15 -20.30
N ALA A 67 1.07 -1.55 -19.99
CA ALA A 67 2.21 -1.61 -20.91
C ALA A 67 3.11 -2.82 -20.59
N CYS A 68 4.16 -3.05 -21.39
CA CYS A 68 5.13 -4.10 -21.09
C CYS A 68 5.86 -3.81 -19.77
N THR A 69 5.94 -4.81 -18.88
CA THR A 69 6.66 -4.71 -17.60
C THR A 69 7.99 -5.46 -17.56
N ASN A 70 8.46 -5.99 -18.70
CA ASN A 70 9.80 -6.58 -18.78
C ASN A 70 10.82 -5.46 -19.08
N PRO A 71 11.70 -5.10 -18.13
CA PRO A 71 12.65 -3.99 -18.31
C PRO A 71 13.75 -4.25 -19.34
N LEU A 72 13.93 -5.50 -19.78
CA LEU A 72 14.88 -5.85 -20.84
C LEU A 72 14.23 -5.84 -22.24
N CYS A 73 12.92 -5.64 -22.31
CA CYS A 73 12.19 -5.59 -23.57
C CYS A 73 12.29 -4.20 -24.21
N LYS A 74 12.49 -4.13 -25.53
CA LYS A 74 12.41 -2.89 -26.33
C LYS A 74 11.10 -2.11 -26.08
N ASN A 75 9.99 -2.83 -25.88
CA ASN A 75 8.68 -2.23 -25.63
C ASN A 75 8.41 -1.88 -24.16
N TYR A 76 9.39 -1.96 -23.27
CA TYR A 76 9.22 -1.72 -21.84
C TYR A 76 8.58 -0.35 -21.58
N GLY A 77 7.44 -0.33 -20.90
CA GLY A 77 6.76 0.89 -20.47
C GLY A 77 6.39 1.89 -21.58
N LEU A 78 6.41 1.50 -22.86
CA LEU A 78 5.97 2.35 -23.98
C LEU A 78 4.43 2.36 -24.06
N PRO A 79 3.82 3.45 -24.57
CA PRO A 79 2.38 3.49 -24.76
C PRO A 79 1.94 2.57 -25.91
N GLN A 80 0.64 2.27 -25.95
CA GLN A 80 0.03 1.60 -27.09
C GLN A 80 0.13 2.49 -28.32
N GLU A 81 0.54 1.91 -29.45
CA GLU A 81 0.71 2.61 -30.71
C GLU A 81 0.18 1.74 -31.83
N ARG A 82 -0.34 2.39 -32.89
CA ARG A 82 -0.74 1.72 -34.12
C ARG A 82 0.28 2.01 -35.22
N PHE A 83 0.86 0.97 -35.79
CA PHE A 83 1.79 1.00 -36.91
C PHE A 83 1.07 0.78 -38.25
N GLU A 84 1.65 1.31 -39.33
CA GLU A 84 1.15 1.19 -40.71
C GLU A 84 1.44 -0.18 -41.35
N ILE A 85 1.01 -1.26 -40.69
CA ILE A 85 1.21 -2.64 -41.17
C ILE A 85 -0.12 -3.40 -41.26
N LYS A 86 -0.27 -4.27 -42.26
CA LYS A 86 -1.53 -5.02 -42.49
C LYS A 86 -1.86 -6.01 -41.35
N SER A 87 -0.86 -6.69 -40.79
CA SER A 87 -1.06 -7.76 -39.80
C SER A 87 -0.54 -7.37 -38.42
N LYS A 88 -1.42 -7.39 -37.42
CA LYS A 88 -1.15 -6.99 -36.01
C LYS A 88 -0.61 -5.55 -35.92
N PRO A 89 -1.41 -4.55 -36.33
CA PRO A 89 -0.97 -3.16 -36.43
C PRO A 89 -0.72 -2.47 -35.09
N TYR A 90 -0.84 -3.14 -33.94
CA TYR A 90 -0.71 -2.49 -32.63
C TYR A 90 0.54 -2.99 -31.90
N ARG A 91 1.14 -2.16 -31.04
CA ARG A 91 2.26 -2.57 -30.18
C ARG A 91 1.90 -3.73 -29.24
N TYR A 92 0.71 -3.64 -28.64
CA TYR A 92 0.19 -4.65 -27.72
C TYR A 92 -1.09 -5.29 -28.25
N LYS A 93 -1.26 -6.57 -27.93
CA LYS A 93 -2.54 -7.27 -28.04
C LYS A 93 -3.02 -7.69 -26.65
N ILE A 94 -4.34 -7.67 -26.46
CA ILE A 94 -4.96 -8.26 -25.27
C ILE A 94 -5.32 -9.70 -25.59
N SER A 95 -4.97 -10.62 -24.69
CA SER A 95 -5.39 -12.02 -24.75
C SER A 95 -5.96 -12.47 -23.41
N GLY A 96 -6.80 -13.49 -23.45
CA GLY A 96 -7.44 -14.06 -22.28
C GLY A 96 -8.79 -14.63 -22.72
N SER A 97 -9.08 -15.87 -22.33
CA SER A 97 -10.35 -16.54 -22.65
C SER A 97 -11.31 -16.57 -21.46
N SER A 98 -10.82 -16.35 -20.24
CA SER A 98 -11.64 -16.30 -19.03
C SER A 98 -12.09 -14.87 -18.69
N ARG A 99 -13.21 -14.74 -17.97
CA ARG A 99 -13.72 -13.45 -17.46
C ARG A 99 -12.69 -12.70 -16.61
N ASP A 100 -11.75 -13.40 -15.98
CA ASP A 100 -10.97 -12.85 -14.86
C ASP A 100 -9.48 -12.61 -15.16
N ALA A 101 -8.87 -13.31 -16.12
CA ALA A 101 -7.43 -13.20 -16.38
C ALA A 101 -7.14 -12.75 -17.81
N HIS A 102 -6.85 -11.47 -17.96
CA HIS A 102 -6.45 -10.87 -19.22
C HIS A 102 -4.99 -10.43 -19.16
N PHE A 103 -4.31 -10.56 -20.29
CA PHE A 103 -2.90 -10.28 -20.44
C PHE A 103 -2.66 -9.35 -21.62
N ILE A 104 -1.77 -8.39 -21.41
CA ILE A 104 -1.18 -7.53 -22.42
C ILE A 104 0.06 -8.27 -22.91
N ASN A 105 0.06 -8.65 -24.17
CA ASN A 105 1.22 -9.24 -24.80
C ASN A 105 1.82 -8.25 -25.78
N CYS A 106 3.15 -8.18 -25.79
CA CYS A 106 3.84 -7.50 -26.86
C CYS A 106 3.61 -8.25 -28.19
N ASN A 107 3.25 -7.51 -29.23
CA ASN A 107 3.34 -8.05 -30.58
C ASN A 107 4.81 -8.10 -31.01
N PRO A 108 5.19 -9.08 -31.85
CA PRO A 108 6.55 -9.20 -32.36
C PRO A 108 6.92 -7.98 -33.21
N GLU A 109 8.21 -7.67 -33.26
CA GLU A 109 8.75 -6.61 -34.10
C GLU A 109 8.49 -6.92 -35.58
N ARG A 110 7.95 -5.94 -36.28
CA ARG A 110 7.48 -6.05 -37.68
C ARG A 110 7.68 -4.77 -38.48
N VAL A 111 8.06 -3.68 -37.82
CA VAL A 111 8.35 -2.40 -38.47
C VAL A 111 9.82 -2.36 -38.86
N ASP A 112 10.70 -2.66 -37.91
CA ASP A 112 12.14 -2.78 -38.15
C ASP A 112 12.62 -4.19 -37.82
N LEU A 113 12.66 -5.06 -38.84
CA LEU A 113 13.11 -6.45 -38.72
C LEU A 113 14.59 -6.58 -38.38
N THR A 114 15.36 -5.49 -38.49
CA THR A 114 16.77 -5.47 -38.13
C THR A 114 16.99 -5.13 -36.66
N SER A 115 15.99 -4.60 -35.97
CA SER A 115 16.07 -4.23 -34.56
C SER A 115 15.92 -5.41 -33.58
N PRO A 116 16.21 -5.21 -32.28
CA PRO A 116 16.11 -6.26 -31.27
C PRO A 116 14.73 -6.95 -31.27
N PRO A 117 14.69 -8.29 -31.29
CA PRO A 117 13.45 -9.02 -31.28
C PRO A 117 12.70 -8.78 -29.97
N ILE A 118 11.39 -8.66 -30.08
CA ILE A 118 10.52 -8.60 -28.92
C ILE A 118 10.22 -10.02 -28.46
N ASP A 119 10.78 -10.40 -27.32
CA ASP A 119 10.41 -11.65 -26.64
C ASP A 119 8.90 -11.66 -26.35
N LYS A 120 8.31 -12.86 -26.23
CA LYS A 120 6.88 -13.10 -25.92
C LYS A 120 6.50 -12.61 -24.50
N CYS A 121 6.68 -11.32 -24.26
CA CYS A 121 6.45 -10.66 -22.99
C CYS A 121 4.94 -10.57 -22.77
N SER A 122 4.52 -11.01 -21.60
CA SER A 122 3.13 -11.01 -21.16
C SER A 122 3.03 -10.40 -19.78
N THR A 123 2.10 -9.46 -19.60
CA THR A 123 1.82 -8.81 -18.33
C THR A 123 0.31 -8.87 -18.10
N THR A 124 -0.15 -9.25 -16.91
CA THR A 124 -1.59 -9.20 -16.59
C THR A 124 -2.11 -7.77 -16.77
N ALA A 125 -3.25 -7.58 -17.41
CA ALA A 125 -3.91 -6.27 -17.53
C ALA A 125 -4.46 -5.81 -16.16
N ILE A 126 -4.58 -4.50 -15.95
CA ILE A 126 -5.22 -3.93 -14.75
C ILE A 126 -6.21 -2.84 -15.13
N SER A 127 -7.16 -2.57 -14.24
CA SER A 127 -8.00 -1.38 -14.36
C SER A 127 -7.27 -0.17 -13.82
N ASN A 128 -6.88 0.77 -14.69
CA ASN A 128 -6.32 2.05 -14.27
C ASN A 128 -7.30 2.83 -13.39
N TRP A 129 -8.62 2.69 -13.65
CA TRP A 129 -9.64 3.32 -12.84
C TRP A 129 -9.65 2.76 -11.43
N SER A 130 -9.59 1.43 -11.31
CA SER A 130 -9.55 0.78 -10.01
C SER A 130 -8.24 1.03 -9.25
N VAL A 131 -7.13 1.31 -9.95
CA VAL A 131 -5.90 1.80 -9.32
C VAL A 131 -6.08 3.22 -8.79
N ALA A 132 -6.70 4.13 -9.56
CA ALA A 132 -6.98 5.49 -9.11
C ALA A 132 -7.87 5.50 -7.84
N GLU A 133 -8.89 4.64 -7.81
CA GLU A 133 -9.75 4.46 -6.63
C GLU A 133 -8.98 3.91 -5.42
N GLU A 134 -7.99 3.03 -5.60
CA GLU A 134 -7.14 2.56 -4.51
C GLU A 134 -6.16 3.66 -4.03
N ILE A 135 -5.65 4.49 -4.94
CA ILE A 135 -4.85 5.68 -4.59
C ILE A 135 -5.69 6.64 -3.74
N GLU A 136 -6.94 6.92 -4.14
CA GLU A 136 -7.90 7.74 -3.39
C GLU A 136 -8.07 7.16 -1.98
N ARG A 137 -8.39 5.87 -1.86
CA ARG A 137 -8.60 5.22 -0.57
C ARG A 137 -7.39 5.36 0.34
N LEU A 138 -6.19 5.06 -0.17
CA LEU A 138 -4.95 5.14 0.61
C LEU A 138 -4.57 6.58 1.01
N ILE A 139 -4.93 7.58 0.20
CA ILE A 139 -4.81 9.00 0.57
C ILE A 139 -5.81 9.31 1.67
N ARG A 140 -7.09 9.00 1.45
CA ARG A 140 -8.21 9.30 2.34
C ARG A 140 -7.98 8.78 3.75
N ILE A 141 -7.68 7.49 3.90
CA ILE A 141 -7.49 6.89 5.22
C ILE A 141 -6.30 7.52 5.96
N ASN A 142 -5.27 7.97 5.25
CA ASN A 142 -4.09 8.63 5.83
C ASN A 142 -4.17 10.17 5.84
N SER A 143 -5.36 10.75 5.61
CA SER A 143 -5.57 12.19 5.52
C SER A 143 -6.51 12.71 6.61
N LEU A 144 -6.43 14.02 6.83
CA LEU A 144 -7.19 14.73 7.84
C LEU A 144 -7.87 15.96 7.23
N LEU A 145 -9.11 16.20 7.61
CA LEU A 145 -9.85 17.38 7.19
C LEU A 145 -9.85 18.44 8.31
N PRO A 146 -9.47 19.70 8.04
CA PRO A 146 -9.67 20.78 8.99
C PRO A 146 -11.16 20.97 9.27
N VAL A 147 -11.54 20.95 10.54
CA VAL A 147 -12.93 21.21 10.93
C VAL A 147 -13.15 22.72 10.95
N THR A 148 -13.73 23.23 9.87
CA THR A 148 -14.31 24.57 9.81
C THR A 148 -15.75 24.48 10.27
N LYS A 149 -15.99 24.64 11.58
CA LYS A 149 -17.35 24.84 12.07
C LYS A 149 -17.72 26.31 11.88
N GLU A 150 -18.67 26.54 10.99
CA GLU A 150 -19.40 27.80 10.96
C GLU A 150 -20.33 27.82 12.17
N TYR A 151 -20.32 28.93 12.89
CA TYR A 151 -21.12 29.11 14.09
C TYR A 151 -22.10 30.22 13.82
N ASP A 152 -23.40 29.91 13.85
CA ASP A 152 -24.42 30.95 13.88
C ASP A 152 -24.50 31.56 15.27
N PHE A 153 -23.95 32.76 15.40
CA PHE A 153 -23.97 33.53 16.64
C PHE A 153 -25.29 34.25 16.90
N HIS A 154 -26.18 34.27 15.92
CA HIS A 154 -27.41 35.07 15.94
C HIS A 154 -28.67 34.26 15.66
N LYS A 155 -29.83 34.76 16.12
CA LYS A 155 -31.14 34.29 15.65
C LYS A 155 -31.39 34.86 14.24
N PRO A 156 -32.28 34.25 13.43
CA PRO A 156 -32.72 34.86 12.19
C PRO A 156 -33.17 36.31 12.43
N VAL A 157 -32.82 37.24 11.52
CA VAL A 157 -33.22 38.66 11.58
C VAL A 157 -32.55 39.47 12.72
N CYS A 158 -31.33 39.11 13.13
CA CYS A 158 -30.57 39.91 14.09
C CYS A 158 -29.91 41.11 13.41
N PRO A 159 -30.04 42.35 13.93
CA PRO A 159 -29.35 43.53 13.38
C PRO A 159 -27.82 43.41 13.33
N ASN A 160 -27.26 42.48 14.09
CA ASN A 160 -25.82 42.21 14.18
C ASN A 160 -25.41 40.91 13.46
N GLU A 161 -26.19 40.42 12.50
CA GLU A 161 -25.97 39.11 11.87
C GLU A 161 -24.55 38.88 11.31
N HIS A 162 -23.89 39.94 10.82
CA HIS A 162 -22.52 39.86 10.28
C HIS A 162 -21.43 39.88 11.37
N HIS A 163 -21.77 40.21 12.62
CA HIS A 163 -20.79 40.22 13.72
C HIS A 163 -20.51 38.81 14.22
N THR A 164 -19.24 38.50 14.45
CA THR A 164 -18.80 37.27 15.12
C THR A 164 -17.87 37.65 16.28
N PRO A 165 -17.65 36.77 17.27
CA PRO A 165 -16.68 37.04 18.33
C PRO A 165 -15.24 37.28 17.84
N LYS A 166 -14.91 36.91 16.59
CA LYS A 166 -13.63 37.24 15.95
C LYS A 166 -13.63 38.62 15.29
N SER A 167 -14.72 39.00 14.61
CA SER A 167 -14.79 40.27 13.87
C SER A 167 -15.16 41.45 14.78
N ASN A 168 -16.03 41.24 15.76
CA ASN A 168 -16.45 42.28 16.69
C ASN A 168 -16.81 41.69 18.07
N LEU A 169 -15.82 41.58 18.95
CA LEU A 169 -15.98 41.00 20.29
C LEU A 169 -16.96 41.80 21.17
N ASN A 170 -17.07 43.12 20.95
CA ASN A 170 -17.92 44.00 21.75
C ASN A 170 -19.42 43.75 21.55
N ALA A 171 -19.82 43.12 20.44
CA ALA A 171 -21.19 42.72 20.19
C ALA A 171 -21.65 41.49 21.02
N PHE A 172 -20.74 40.88 21.79
CA PHE A 172 -20.98 39.64 22.52
C PHE A 172 -20.66 39.75 24.02
N TYR A 173 -21.40 39.02 24.84
CA TYR A 173 -20.96 38.65 26.19
C TYR A 173 -20.20 37.33 26.12
N LYS A 174 -18.96 37.32 26.60
CA LYS A 174 -18.18 36.11 26.81
C LYS A 174 -18.70 35.40 28.07
N ARG A 175 -19.54 34.37 27.88
CA ARG A 175 -20.07 33.54 28.98
C ARG A 175 -19.06 32.45 29.33
N GLY A 176 -19.09 31.93 30.56
CA GLY A 176 -18.16 30.89 31.01
C GLY A 176 -18.08 29.68 30.07
N LYS A 177 -17.06 28.83 30.28
CA LYS A 177 -16.89 27.61 29.49
C LYS A 177 -17.87 26.53 29.95
N ASN A 178 -18.28 25.65 29.04
CA ASN A 178 -19.11 24.49 29.39
C ASN A 178 -18.26 23.31 29.90
N SER A 179 -18.90 22.19 30.23
CA SER A 179 -18.24 20.94 30.67
C SER A 179 -17.28 20.33 29.64
N ALA A 180 -17.46 20.65 28.35
CA ALA A 180 -16.57 20.26 27.25
C ALA A 180 -15.47 21.31 26.95
N ASN A 181 -15.29 22.28 27.85
CA ASN A 181 -14.38 23.42 27.74
C ASN A 181 -14.64 24.37 26.55
N SER A 182 -15.81 24.28 25.92
CA SER A 182 -16.25 25.19 24.85
C SER A 182 -16.56 26.56 25.41
N GLN A 183 -16.03 27.58 24.76
CA GLN A 183 -16.28 28.98 25.11
C GLN A 183 -17.68 29.38 24.66
N ARG A 184 -18.53 29.82 25.59
CA ARG A 184 -19.87 30.31 25.26
C ARG A 184 -19.82 31.80 24.95
N TYR A 185 -20.44 32.20 23.84
CA TYR A 185 -20.66 33.60 23.48
C TYR A 185 -22.16 33.85 23.42
N GLN A 186 -22.61 34.96 23.98
CA GLN A 186 -24.00 35.40 23.89
C GLN A 186 -24.08 36.71 23.11
N CYS A 187 -24.89 36.76 22.05
CA CYS A 187 -25.14 38.02 21.34
C CYS A 187 -25.80 39.04 22.28
N LYS A 188 -25.31 40.28 22.33
CA LYS A 188 -25.89 41.33 23.17
C LYS A 188 -27.30 41.75 22.71
N THR A 189 -27.59 41.63 21.42
CA THR A 189 -28.87 42.03 20.80
C THR A 189 -29.90 40.91 20.85
N CYS A 190 -29.71 39.81 20.09
CA CYS A 190 -30.71 38.74 20.00
C CYS A 190 -30.64 37.71 21.14
N LYS A 191 -29.72 37.90 22.09
CA LYS A 191 -29.49 37.04 23.27
C LYS A 191 -29.17 35.56 23.00
N LYS A 192 -28.97 35.15 21.73
CA LYS A 192 -28.59 33.77 21.37
C LYS A 192 -27.26 33.41 22.00
N ILE A 193 -27.17 32.21 22.56
CA ILE A 193 -25.93 31.65 23.13
C ILE A 193 -25.39 30.60 22.17
N THR A 194 -24.15 30.78 21.74
CA THR A 194 -23.45 29.86 20.85
C THR A 194 -22.18 29.36 21.55
N SER A 195 -22.02 28.03 21.61
CA SER A 195 -20.87 27.39 22.23
C SER A 195 -19.80 27.10 21.16
N VAL A 196 -18.73 27.90 21.17
CA VAL A 196 -17.59 27.72 20.27
C VAL A 196 -16.67 26.66 20.84
N LEU A 197 -16.42 25.60 20.08
CA LEU A 197 -15.57 24.50 20.51
C LEU A 197 -14.14 25.00 20.77
N PRO A 198 -13.50 24.46 21.83
CA PRO A 198 -12.13 24.84 22.16
C PRO A 198 -11.17 24.40 21.06
N ASN A 199 -10.12 25.17 20.84
CA ASN A 199 -9.02 24.73 19.97
C ASN A 199 -8.29 23.54 20.62
N LYS A 200 -7.53 22.76 19.84
CA LYS A 200 -6.81 21.57 20.36
C LYS A 200 -5.87 21.90 21.54
N ASN A 201 -5.31 23.11 21.58
CA ASN A 201 -4.48 23.61 22.69
C ASN A 201 -5.28 23.83 23.99
N GLU A 202 -6.59 24.05 23.88
CA GLU A 202 -7.50 24.33 25.01
C GLU A 202 -8.26 23.08 25.48
N ASN A 203 -8.33 22.02 24.66
CA ASN A 203 -8.91 20.73 25.05
C ASN A 203 -7.96 19.56 24.70
N LEU A 204 -6.82 19.53 25.39
CA LEU A 204 -5.79 18.49 25.26
C LEU A 204 -6.22 17.13 25.86
N LYS A 205 -7.29 17.10 26.67
CA LYS A 205 -7.61 15.95 27.51
C LYS A 205 -8.59 14.95 26.89
N PHE A 206 -9.22 15.24 25.74
CA PHE A 206 -10.33 14.42 25.22
C PHE A 206 -11.40 14.19 26.31
N ASN A 207 -11.77 15.25 27.03
CA ASN A 207 -12.67 15.20 28.20
C ASN A 207 -12.23 14.25 29.33
N GLN A 208 -10.96 13.86 29.40
CA GLN A 208 -10.43 13.06 30.50
C GLN A 208 -10.11 13.91 31.73
N LYS A 209 -10.36 13.34 32.91
CA LYS A 209 -9.96 13.93 34.19
C LYS A 209 -8.44 13.86 34.39
N ARG A 210 -7.81 12.74 34.02
CA ARG A 210 -6.39 12.42 34.20
C ARG A 210 -5.60 12.50 32.89
N ASN A 211 -4.46 13.18 32.90
CA ASN A 211 -3.66 13.38 31.68
C ASN A 211 -2.91 12.11 31.27
N GLU A 212 -2.45 11.29 32.22
CA GLU A 212 -1.60 10.12 31.94
C GLU A 212 -2.30 8.97 31.19
N VAL A 213 -3.63 8.97 31.11
CA VAL A 213 -4.40 7.85 30.53
C VAL A 213 -4.14 7.71 29.02
N LEU A 214 -4.03 8.82 28.26
CA LEU A 214 -3.78 8.73 26.80
C LEU A 214 -2.37 8.24 26.46
N PRO A 215 -1.28 8.77 27.07
CA PRO A 215 0.05 8.21 26.90
C PRO A 215 0.13 6.74 27.35
N THR A 216 -0.55 6.37 28.44
CA THR A 216 -0.59 4.99 28.92
C THR A 216 -1.33 4.09 27.93
N PHE A 217 -2.49 4.52 27.40
CA PHE A 217 -3.20 3.82 26.34
C PHE A 217 -2.32 3.57 25.11
N ALA A 218 -1.60 4.60 24.65
CA ALA A 218 -0.68 4.47 23.52
C ALA A 218 0.44 3.45 23.79
N LYS A 219 1.00 3.47 25.01
CA LYS A 219 1.99 2.46 25.46
C LYS A 219 1.41 1.05 25.49
N LEU A 220 0.23 0.84 26.06
CA LEU A 220 -0.40 -0.48 26.15
C LEU A 220 -0.65 -1.06 24.74
N LEU A 221 -1.14 -0.22 23.82
CA LEU A 221 -1.43 -0.60 22.44
C LEU A 221 -0.20 -1.15 21.70
N VAL A 222 0.96 -0.49 21.83
CA VAL A 222 2.20 -0.89 21.14
C VAL A 222 3.08 -1.86 21.94
N ASN A 223 2.59 -2.40 23.05
CA ASN A 223 3.31 -3.36 23.89
C ASN A 223 2.51 -4.67 24.07
N LYS A 224 1.72 -5.05 23.05
CA LYS A 224 1.04 -6.34 22.97
C LYS A 224 0.06 -6.62 24.12
N VAL A 225 -0.52 -5.57 24.70
CA VAL A 225 -1.55 -5.74 25.73
C VAL A 225 -2.88 -6.05 25.03
N PRO A 226 -3.53 -7.21 25.30
CA PRO A 226 -4.83 -7.52 24.72
C PRO A 226 -5.88 -6.47 25.07
N ILE A 227 -6.88 -6.29 24.19
CA ILE A 227 -7.91 -5.25 24.32
C ILE A 227 -8.62 -5.32 25.69
N ASN A 228 -9.04 -6.51 26.12
CA ASN A 228 -9.72 -6.69 27.42
C ASN A 228 -8.82 -6.24 28.58
N ARG A 229 -7.54 -6.65 28.56
CA ARG A 229 -6.59 -6.29 29.61
C ARG A 229 -6.27 -4.80 29.61
N ALA A 230 -6.17 -4.17 28.44
CA ALA A 230 -6.00 -2.73 28.34
C ALA A 230 -7.22 -1.96 28.88
N CYS A 231 -8.44 -2.49 28.67
CA CYS A 231 -9.66 -1.92 29.24
C CYS A 231 -9.69 -2.02 30.77
N GLU A 232 -9.26 -3.15 31.34
CA GLU A 232 -9.13 -3.35 32.78
C GLU A 232 -8.11 -2.37 33.40
N ILE A 233 -6.89 -2.30 32.83
CA ILE A 233 -5.81 -1.43 33.33
C ILE A 233 -6.22 0.05 33.34
N LEU A 234 -6.97 0.47 32.32
CA LEU A 234 -7.38 1.86 32.16
C LEU A 234 -8.76 2.15 32.79
N GLU A 235 -9.45 1.14 33.31
CA GLU A 235 -10.82 1.23 33.82
C GLU A 235 -11.78 1.87 32.80
N ILE A 236 -11.74 1.40 31.55
CA ILE A 236 -12.59 1.91 30.46
C ILE A 236 -13.42 0.80 29.81
N ALA A 237 -14.59 1.17 29.28
CA ALA A 237 -15.38 0.29 28.43
C ALA A 237 -14.73 0.04 27.06
N LYS A 238 -15.07 -1.10 26.43
CA LYS A 238 -14.57 -1.48 25.08
C LYS A 238 -14.91 -0.45 24.01
N GLY A 239 -16.09 0.18 24.06
CA GLY A 239 -16.44 1.26 23.12
C GLY A 239 -15.48 2.44 23.23
N THR A 240 -15.14 2.83 24.45
CA THR A 240 -14.18 3.91 24.74
C THR A 240 -12.77 3.54 24.27
N TYR A 241 -12.36 2.26 24.31
CA TYR A 241 -11.09 1.81 23.75
C TYR A 241 -10.98 2.15 22.25
N TYR A 242 -11.98 1.80 21.44
CA TYR A 242 -11.96 2.07 20.01
C TYR A 242 -12.04 3.56 19.67
N GLN A 243 -12.81 4.34 20.44
CA GLN A 243 -12.80 5.81 20.33
C GLN A 243 -11.42 6.40 20.60
N LYS A 244 -10.69 5.88 21.60
CA LYS A 244 -9.31 6.30 21.90
C LYS A 244 -8.32 5.85 20.82
N LEU A 245 -8.51 4.66 20.24
CA LEU A 245 -7.70 4.18 19.13
C LEU A 245 -7.82 5.12 17.92
N GLU A 246 -9.05 5.48 17.55
CA GLU A 246 -9.34 6.41 16.45
C GLU A 246 -8.77 7.81 16.73
N TRP A 247 -8.92 8.29 17.96
CA TRP A 247 -8.35 9.56 18.40
C TRP A 247 -6.80 9.57 18.33
N LEU A 248 -6.16 8.51 18.81
CA LEU A 248 -4.69 8.38 18.79
C LEU A 248 -4.18 8.27 17.35
N TYR A 249 -4.88 7.50 16.52
CA TYR A 249 -4.59 7.39 15.09
C TYR A 249 -4.56 8.77 14.42
N ARG A 250 -5.60 9.59 14.67
CA ARG A 250 -5.63 10.97 14.20
C ARG A 250 -4.45 11.79 14.70
N CYS A 251 -4.10 11.71 15.98
CA CYS A 251 -2.94 12.43 16.52
C CYS A 251 -1.63 12.01 15.82
N CYS A 252 -1.46 10.72 15.52
CA CYS A 252 -0.33 10.24 14.74
C CYS A 252 -0.35 10.79 13.30
N LEU A 253 -1.49 10.82 12.62
CA LEU A 253 -1.58 11.43 11.28
C LEU A 253 -1.23 12.91 11.29
N GLU A 254 -1.71 13.68 12.28
CA GLU A 254 -1.36 15.10 12.42
C GLU A 254 0.14 15.30 12.70
N PHE A 255 0.74 14.40 13.46
CA PHE A 255 2.18 14.38 13.74
C PHE A 255 2.98 14.08 12.47
N LEU A 256 2.59 13.05 11.71
CA LEU A 256 3.23 12.66 10.46
C LEU A 256 3.12 13.75 9.39
N GLU A 257 1.98 14.42 9.26
CA GLU A 257 1.84 15.56 8.34
C GLU A 257 2.91 16.65 8.62
N THR A 258 3.22 16.87 9.89
CA THR A 258 4.16 17.91 10.33
C THR A 258 5.63 17.47 10.27
N HIS A 259 5.93 16.25 10.72
CA HIS A 259 7.30 15.76 10.93
C HIS A 259 7.79 14.78 9.85
N GLU A 260 6.89 14.18 9.07
CA GLU A 260 7.22 13.30 7.93
C GLU A 260 6.95 14.04 6.62
N THR A 261 5.68 14.33 6.29
CA THR A 261 5.31 14.81 4.95
C THR A 261 5.98 16.14 4.60
N LYS A 262 5.93 17.14 5.48
CA LYS A 262 6.56 18.45 5.24
C LYS A 262 8.08 18.40 5.20
N LYS A 263 8.71 17.47 5.93
CA LYS A 263 10.17 17.32 5.96
C LYS A 263 10.65 16.60 4.72
N LEU A 264 10.07 15.44 4.39
CA LEU A 264 10.41 14.67 3.19
C LEU A 264 10.20 15.46 1.89
N ALA A 265 9.17 16.31 1.81
CA ALA A 265 8.95 17.17 0.64
C ALA A 265 10.10 18.17 0.38
N LYS A 266 10.85 18.53 1.43
CA LYS A 266 11.98 19.48 1.39
C LYS A 266 13.34 18.80 1.31
N THR A 267 13.40 17.49 1.55
CA THR A 267 14.65 16.72 1.54
C THR A 267 14.80 16.01 0.20
N GLU A 268 15.99 16.13 -0.41
CA GLU A 268 16.37 15.35 -1.58
C GLU A 268 17.40 14.30 -1.20
N PHE A 269 17.21 13.08 -1.71
CA PHE A 269 18.11 11.97 -1.44
C PHE A 269 18.83 11.56 -2.73
N PRO A 270 20.16 11.39 -2.71
CA PRO A 270 20.91 10.97 -3.89
C PRO A 270 20.57 9.53 -4.30
N GLU A 271 20.40 8.64 -3.32
CA GLU A 271 20.05 7.24 -3.52
C GLU A 271 19.16 6.78 -2.36
N MET A 272 18.18 5.91 -2.63
CA MET A 272 17.42 5.20 -1.60
C MET A 272 17.33 3.70 -1.91
N TRP A 273 17.45 2.91 -0.85
CA TRP A 273 17.30 1.46 -0.89
C TRP A 273 15.99 1.06 -0.22
N ILE A 274 14.98 0.77 -1.03
CA ILE A 274 13.63 0.45 -0.56
C ILE A 274 13.45 -1.07 -0.49
N THR A 275 13.36 -1.58 0.74
CA THR A 275 12.98 -2.96 1.03
C THR A 275 11.46 -3.04 1.16
N THR A 276 10.82 -3.92 0.39
CA THR A 276 9.36 -4.08 0.41
C THR A 276 8.98 -5.55 0.56
N ASP A 277 8.01 -5.80 1.42
CA ASP A 277 7.46 -7.14 1.65
C ASP A 277 5.99 -7.02 2.10
N LYS A 278 5.30 -8.16 2.17
CA LYS A 278 3.90 -8.26 2.58
C LYS A 278 3.75 -9.07 3.86
N LEU A 279 3.09 -8.49 4.84
CA LEU A 279 2.71 -9.19 6.05
C LEU A 279 1.33 -9.83 5.87
N HIS A 280 1.32 -11.16 5.85
CA HIS A 280 0.09 -11.96 5.97
C HIS A 280 -0.42 -11.98 7.42
N TYR A 281 -1.72 -11.76 7.58
CA TYR A 281 -2.47 -11.99 8.83
C TYR A 281 -3.90 -12.45 8.50
N VAL A 282 -4.66 -12.87 9.51
CA VAL A 282 -6.00 -13.43 9.31
C VAL A 282 -7.03 -12.60 10.06
N LEU A 283 -8.14 -12.29 9.39
CA LEU A 283 -9.32 -11.68 9.98
C LEU A 283 -10.33 -12.75 10.38
N ASN A 284 -11.05 -12.52 11.48
CA ASN A 284 -12.22 -13.32 11.83
C ASN A 284 -13.42 -12.85 11.00
N ASN A 285 -14.03 -13.76 10.25
CA ASN A 285 -15.21 -13.47 9.45
C ASN A 285 -16.47 -13.61 10.31
N VAL A 286 -17.02 -12.48 10.78
CA VAL A 286 -18.11 -12.47 11.77
C VAL A 286 -19.42 -12.06 11.11
N LEU A 287 -20.50 -12.77 11.43
CA LEU A 287 -21.86 -12.43 11.01
C LEU A 287 -22.32 -11.11 11.67
N LYS A 288 -23.05 -10.29 10.90
CA LYS A 288 -23.74 -9.11 11.42
C LYS A 288 -24.78 -9.54 12.46
N LYS A 289 -24.99 -8.69 13.48
CA LYS A 289 -26.00 -8.92 14.51
C LYS A 289 -27.38 -9.11 13.86
N GLY A 290 -28.10 -10.17 14.27
CA GLY A 290 -29.43 -10.50 13.72
C GLY A 290 -29.40 -11.45 12.52
N ARG A 291 -28.23 -11.76 11.95
CA ARG A 291 -28.06 -12.86 10.98
C ARG A 291 -27.78 -14.14 11.78
N GLY A 292 -28.81 -14.97 11.99
CA GLY A 292 -28.74 -16.17 12.83
C GLY A 292 -27.75 -17.23 12.32
N ARG A 293 -27.26 -18.09 13.22
CA ARG A 293 -26.34 -19.22 12.92
C ARG A 293 -26.99 -20.39 12.17
N ASN A 294 -28.31 -20.35 11.93
CA ASN A 294 -29.09 -21.49 11.44
C ASN A 294 -29.44 -21.34 9.96
N ARG A 295 -28.43 -21.34 9.08
CA ARG A 295 -28.61 -21.74 7.68
C ARG A 295 -27.53 -22.75 7.37
N GLY A 296 -27.93 -24.00 7.17
CA GLY A 296 -27.05 -25.15 6.92
C GLY A 296 -26.38 -25.08 5.56
N THR A 297 -25.52 -24.09 5.33
CA THR A 297 -24.85 -23.88 4.05
C THR A 297 -23.34 -23.78 4.23
N ALA A 298 -22.67 -24.80 3.69
CA ALA A 298 -21.34 -24.84 3.08
C ALA A 298 -20.22 -24.07 3.80
N ILE A 299 -19.32 -24.85 4.43
CA ILE A 299 -17.90 -24.56 4.70
C ILE A 299 -17.59 -23.06 4.69
N GLU A 300 -17.92 -22.40 5.80
CA GLU A 300 -17.62 -21.00 6.01
C GLU A 300 -16.09 -20.81 6.04
N ASP A 301 -15.58 -19.89 5.22
CA ASP A 301 -14.27 -19.27 5.47
C ASP A 301 -14.40 -18.41 6.74
N LYS A 302 -14.37 -19.06 7.90
CA LYS A 302 -14.34 -18.42 9.24
C LYS A 302 -13.17 -17.45 9.36
N GLN A 303 -12.16 -17.64 8.52
CA GLN A 303 -10.90 -16.95 8.49
C GLN A 303 -10.68 -16.33 7.11
N LEU A 304 -10.37 -15.04 7.09
CA LEU A 304 -10.10 -14.30 5.86
C LEU A 304 -8.63 -13.86 5.82
N PRO A 305 -7.77 -14.57 5.06
CA PRO A 305 -6.39 -14.16 4.81
C PRO A 305 -6.32 -12.74 4.25
N THR A 306 -5.52 -11.89 4.88
CA THR A 306 -5.38 -10.48 4.51
C THR A 306 -3.91 -10.08 4.56
N TYR A 307 -3.55 -9.06 3.77
CA TYR A 307 -2.17 -8.63 3.61
C TYR A 307 -1.99 -7.16 3.96
N ILE A 308 -0.80 -6.84 4.44
CA ILE A 308 -0.30 -5.48 4.60
C ILE A 308 0.94 -5.34 3.71
N VAL A 309 0.95 -4.38 2.80
CA VAL A 309 2.14 -4.01 2.04
C VAL A 309 2.90 -2.94 2.82
N ALA A 310 4.20 -3.13 3.06
CA ALA A 310 5.02 -2.11 3.71
C ALA A 310 6.40 -1.99 3.06
N SER A 311 6.89 -0.76 3.00
CA SER A 311 8.20 -0.42 2.44
C SER A 311 9.03 0.37 3.45
N ALA A 312 10.29 -0.03 3.59
CA ALA A 312 11.25 0.59 4.49
C ALA A 312 12.58 0.89 3.81
N ASP A 313 13.19 2.02 4.17
CA ASP A 313 14.57 2.31 3.81
C ASP A 313 15.52 1.32 4.52
N LYS A 314 16.36 0.66 3.73
CA LYS A 314 17.29 -0.39 4.18
C LYS A 314 18.25 0.12 5.24
N ASP A 315 18.79 1.32 5.04
CA ASP A 315 19.88 1.85 5.83
C ASP A 315 19.36 2.46 7.14
N SER A 316 18.42 3.40 7.09
CA SER A 316 17.84 4.05 8.27
C SER A 316 16.85 3.18 9.04
N ARG A 317 16.30 2.15 8.40
CA ARG A 317 15.11 1.36 8.83
C ARG A 317 13.80 2.15 8.81
N TYR A 318 13.77 3.35 8.24
CA TYR A 318 12.56 4.17 8.24
C TYR A 318 11.46 3.52 7.41
N VAL A 319 10.26 3.35 7.98
CA VAL A 319 9.12 2.75 7.30
C VAL A 319 8.23 3.85 6.70
N PHE A 320 8.24 3.98 5.38
CA PHE A 320 7.52 5.05 4.68
C PHE A 320 6.01 4.84 4.68
N ARG A 321 5.56 3.60 4.45
CA ARG A 321 4.13 3.26 4.35
C ARG A 321 3.87 1.84 4.85
N SER A 322 2.66 1.61 5.31
CA SER A 322 2.14 0.30 5.72
C SER A 322 0.64 0.27 5.44
N ASP A 323 0.27 -0.30 4.30
CA ASP A 323 -1.06 -0.19 3.71
C ASP A 323 -1.77 -1.54 3.68
N LEU A 324 -3.01 -1.56 4.18
CA LEU A 324 -3.85 -2.75 4.25
C LEU A 324 -4.56 -3.06 2.93
N CYS A 325 -4.56 -4.32 2.52
CA CYS A 325 -5.30 -4.83 1.36
C CYS A 325 -6.79 -5.08 1.67
N PHE A 326 -7.47 -4.11 2.27
CA PHE A 326 -8.90 -4.19 2.60
C PHE A 326 -9.52 -2.79 2.65
N ASP A 327 -10.70 -2.64 2.06
CA ASP A 327 -11.52 -1.42 2.08
C ASP A 327 -12.73 -1.66 2.99
N TRP A 328 -12.78 -1.01 4.16
CA TRP A 328 -13.88 -1.18 5.12
C TRP A 328 -15.02 -0.18 4.91
N ASP A 329 -14.88 0.77 3.99
CA ASP A 329 -15.89 1.80 3.74
C ASP A 329 -16.81 1.45 2.57
N ILE A 330 -16.37 0.58 1.65
CA ILE A 330 -17.17 0.13 0.52
C ILE A 330 -18.34 -0.77 0.96
N SER A 331 -19.54 -0.50 0.45
CA SER A 331 -20.72 -1.34 0.63
C SER A 331 -21.01 -2.19 -0.61
N LEU A 332 -21.81 -3.26 -0.46
CA LEU A 332 -22.25 -4.02 -1.63
C LEU A 332 -23.24 -3.21 -2.46
N GLU A 333 -24.02 -2.34 -1.84
CA GLU A 333 -24.93 -1.41 -2.50
C GLU A 333 -24.20 -0.45 -3.46
N ASP A 334 -22.98 -0.02 -3.10
CA ASP A 334 -22.10 0.75 -3.98
C ASP A 334 -21.71 -0.07 -5.23
N ILE A 335 -21.41 -1.36 -5.04
CA ILE A 335 -21.08 -2.28 -6.14
C ILE A 335 -22.30 -2.47 -7.05
N VAL A 336 -23.48 -2.75 -6.48
CA VAL A 336 -24.73 -2.93 -7.23
C VAL A 336 -25.03 -1.68 -8.07
N SER A 337 -24.93 -0.50 -7.45
CA SER A 337 -25.20 0.77 -8.13
C SER A 337 -24.21 1.02 -9.26
N ASN A 338 -22.92 0.78 -9.01
CA ASN A 338 -21.87 0.91 -10.02
C ASN A 338 -22.08 -0.05 -11.19
N THR A 339 -22.37 -1.33 -10.91
CA THR A 339 -22.61 -2.32 -11.97
C THR A 339 -23.81 -1.92 -12.83
N LYS A 340 -24.91 -1.44 -12.24
CA LYS A 340 -26.08 -0.98 -13.00
C LYS A 340 -25.79 0.21 -13.91
N ILE A 341 -25.00 1.17 -13.43
CA ILE A 341 -24.65 2.40 -14.16
C ILE A 341 -23.68 2.09 -15.31
N TYR A 342 -22.58 1.38 -15.02
CA TYR A 342 -21.49 1.19 -15.96
C TYR A 342 -21.56 -0.12 -16.76
N LYS A 343 -22.47 -1.02 -16.42
CA LYS A 343 -22.62 -2.35 -17.04
C LYS A 343 -21.34 -3.19 -16.93
N ASP A 344 -20.68 -3.08 -15.77
CA ASP A 344 -19.35 -3.67 -15.52
C ASP A 344 -19.35 -5.21 -15.56
N ASP A 345 -20.51 -5.84 -15.39
CA ASP A 345 -20.69 -7.29 -15.44
C ASP A 345 -20.50 -7.89 -16.85
N HIS A 346 -20.72 -7.08 -17.88
CA HIS A 346 -20.44 -7.43 -19.27
C HIS A 346 -19.03 -7.03 -19.73
N LEU A 347 -18.22 -6.45 -18.84
CA LEU A 347 -16.85 -6.00 -19.15
C LEU A 347 -15.79 -6.92 -18.55
N ALA A 348 -14.62 -6.95 -19.16
CA ALA A 348 -13.43 -7.56 -18.58
C ALA A 348 -12.88 -6.72 -17.42
N GLY A 349 -12.24 -7.36 -16.44
CA GLY A 349 -11.80 -6.71 -15.21
C GLY A 349 -10.96 -5.45 -15.39
N TYR A 350 -10.08 -5.40 -16.40
CA TYR A 350 -9.23 -4.23 -16.68
C TYR A 350 -10.00 -2.97 -17.15
N LEU A 351 -11.31 -3.05 -17.36
CA LEU A 351 -12.17 -1.91 -17.70
C LEU A 351 -13.07 -1.45 -16.55
N ARG A 352 -13.19 -2.23 -15.48
CA ARG A 352 -14.17 -2.01 -14.40
C ARG A 352 -13.64 -1.05 -13.35
N ARG A 353 -14.53 -0.26 -12.74
CA ARG A 353 -14.15 0.69 -11.68
C ARG A 353 -13.65 0.00 -10.41
N TYR A 354 -14.26 -1.12 -10.06
CA TYR A 354 -14.08 -1.80 -8.77
C TYR A 354 -13.40 -3.17 -8.87
N GLU A 355 -12.64 -3.39 -9.94
CA GLU A 355 -11.89 -4.63 -10.16
C GLU A 355 -10.92 -4.96 -9.02
N ARG A 356 -10.48 -3.98 -8.23
CA ARG A 356 -9.67 -4.22 -7.03
C ARG A 356 -10.32 -5.17 -6.02
N PHE A 357 -11.64 -5.36 -6.06
CA PHE A 357 -12.35 -6.32 -5.19
C PHE A 357 -12.51 -7.72 -5.81
N GLY A 358 -11.92 -7.95 -7.00
CA GLY A 358 -12.01 -9.22 -7.73
C GLY A 358 -13.46 -9.62 -7.96
N ARG A 359 -13.84 -10.82 -7.50
CA ARG A 359 -15.21 -11.36 -7.62
C ARG A 359 -16.31 -10.46 -7.06
N TYR A 360 -16.01 -9.63 -6.07
CA TYR A 360 -17.00 -8.70 -5.47
C TYR A 360 -16.92 -7.30 -6.08
N GLY A 361 -16.12 -7.10 -7.12
CA GLY A 361 -16.04 -5.83 -7.87
C GLY A 361 -17.24 -5.60 -8.80
N VAL A 362 -18.10 -6.61 -8.95
CA VAL A 362 -19.28 -6.62 -9.81
C VAL A 362 -20.42 -7.34 -9.10
N SER A 363 -21.63 -6.80 -9.22
CA SER A 363 -22.85 -7.49 -8.78
C SER A 363 -23.42 -8.37 -9.89
N PRO A 364 -23.85 -9.62 -9.61
CA PRO A 364 -24.57 -10.44 -10.58
C PRO A 364 -25.87 -9.76 -11.04
N ILE A 365 -26.03 -9.57 -12.35
CA ILE A 365 -27.26 -9.05 -12.98
C ILE A 365 -28.03 -10.20 -13.62
N VAL A 366 -29.36 -10.10 -13.64
CA VAL A 366 -30.22 -11.09 -14.31
C VAL A 366 -29.78 -11.20 -15.78
N PRO A 367 -29.47 -12.41 -16.28
CA PRO A 367 -29.00 -12.58 -17.64
C PRO A 367 -30.03 -12.08 -18.66
N THR A 368 -29.55 -11.38 -19.68
CA THR A 368 -30.37 -10.95 -20.83
C THR A 368 -30.59 -12.11 -21.80
N LEU A 369 -31.45 -11.93 -22.82
CA LEU A 369 -31.68 -12.95 -23.86
C LEU A 369 -30.41 -13.32 -24.64
N ASN A 370 -29.46 -12.38 -24.75
CA ASN A 370 -28.21 -12.56 -25.50
C ASN A 370 -27.05 -13.06 -24.62
N ASP A 371 -27.30 -13.27 -23.32
CA ASP A 371 -26.28 -13.73 -22.39
C ASP A 371 -26.06 -15.23 -22.50
N THR A 372 -24.80 -15.63 -22.35
CA THR A 372 -24.41 -17.04 -22.33
C THR A 372 -24.54 -17.67 -20.94
N GLN A 373 -24.82 -16.86 -19.91
CA GLN A 373 -24.95 -17.33 -18.53
C GLN A 373 -26.33 -17.93 -18.32
N THR A 374 -26.38 -19.16 -17.81
CA THR A 374 -27.64 -19.82 -17.50
C THR A 374 -28.29 -19.22 -16.25
N ARG A 375 -29.61 -19.38 -16.10
CA ARG A 375 -30.33 -18.94 -14.90
C ARG A 375 -29.78 -19.57 -13.63
N ALA A 376 -29.38 -20.85 -13.68
CA ALA A 376 -28.82 -21.56 -12.54
C ALA A 376 -27.45 -21.00 -12.12
N GLU A 377 -26.56 -20.71 -13.08
CA GLU A 377 -25.28 -20.06 -12.80
C GLU A 377 -25.47 -18.67 -12.20
N TYR A 378 -26.40 -17.88 -12.74
CA TYR A 378 -26.74 -16.57 -12.18
C TYR A 378 -27.22 -16.68 -10.73
N MET A 379 -28.14 -17.60 -10.43
CA MET A 379 -28.67 -17.76 -9.06
C MET A 379 -27.56 -18.18 -8.09
N LYS A 380 -26.61 -19.02 -8.53
CA LYS A 380 -25.44 -19.41 -7.75
C LYS A 380 -24.52 -18.22 -7.48
N ASP A 381 -24.21 -17.41 -8.50
CA ASP A 381 -23.37 -16.22 -8.34
C ASP A 381 -24.04 -15.19 -7.42
N LEU A 382 -25.35 -14.97 -7.58
CA LEU A 382 -26.14 -14.09 -6.74
C LEU A 382 -26.16 -14.58 -5.28
N GLU A 383 -26.42 -15.86 -5.04
CA GLU A 383 -26.40 -16.42 -3.69
C GLU A 383 -25.05 -16.17 -3.01
N GLN A 384 -23.94 -16.43 -3.72
CA GLN A 384 -22.62 -16.18 -3.15
C GLN A 384 -22.33 -14.69 -2.93
N PHE A 385 -22.80 -13.81 -3.80
CA PHE A 385 -22.68 -12.36 -3.64
C PHE A 385 -23.49 -11.89 -2.42
N ASP A 386 -24.74 -12.33 -2.29
CA ASP A 386 -25.64 -11.98 -1.19
C ASP A 386 -25.19 -12.57 0.14
N LEU A 387 -24.57 -13.75 0.14
CA LEU A 387 -23.95 -14.33 1.35
C LEU A 387 -22.94 -13.36 1.98
N ARG A 388 -22.19 -12.59 1.16
CA ARG A 388 -21.25 -11.60 1.67
C ARG A 388 -21.92 -10.50 2.49
N SER A 389 -23.18 -10.14 2.19
CA SER A 389 -23.94 -9.10 2.91
C SER A 389 -24.21 -9.45 4.39
N ASN A 390 -24.15 -10.75 4.73
CA ASN A 390 -24.40 -11.25 6.07
C ASN A 390 -23.22 -11.04 7.03
N PHE A 391 -22.02 -10.75 6.52
CA PHE A 391 -20.80 -10.57 7.32
C PHE A 391 -20.43 -9.09 7.47
N VAL A 392 -19.51 -8.78 8.39
CA VAL A 392 -18.97 -7.40 8.60
C VAL A 392 -18.65 -6.71 7.27
N ASP A 393 -18.97 -5.42 7.15
CA ASP A 393 -18.83 -4.66 5.90
C ASP A 393 -17.39 -4.54 5.37
N GLY A 394 -17.30 -4.11 4.11
CA GLY A 394 -16.05 -3.92 3.37
C GLY A 394 -15.61 -5.11 2.53
N LEU A 395 -14.57 -4.94 1.72
CA LEU A 395 -14.10 -5.95 0.78
C LEU A 395 -12.57 -6.01 0.73
N HIS A 396 -12.03 -7.21 0.46
CA HIS A 396 -10.61 -7.40 0.20
C HIS A 396 -10.18 -6.67 -1.06
N VAL A 397 -9.05 -5.98 -0.97
CA VAL A 397 -8.42 -5.33 -2.12
C VAL A 397 -7.33 -6.25 -2.65
N GLY A 398 -7.28 -6.42 -3.98
CA GLY A 398 -6.25 -7.19 -4.65
C GLY A 398 -4.86 -6.61 -4.36
N GLN A 399 -3.94 -7.48 -3.93
CA GLN A 399 -2.60 -7.08 -3.47
C GLN A 399 -1.83 -6.24 -4.50
N THR A 400 -2.01 -6.52 -5.79
CA THR A 400 -1.41 -5.76 -6.89
C THR A 400 -1.91 -4.32 -6.94
N TYR A 401 -3.21 -4.07 -6.75
CA TYR A 401 -3.78 -2.72 -6.73
C TYR A 401 -3.22 -1.92 -5.55
N THR A 402 -3.25 -2.49 -4.34
CA THR A 402 -2.67 -1.84 -3.15
C THR A 402 -1.17 -1.61 -3.34
N SER A 403 -0.42 -2.54 -3.96
CA SER A 403 1.02 -2.39 -4.18
C SER A 403 1.35 -1.28 -5.20
N ILE A 404 0.58 -1.15 -6.29
CA ILE A 404 0.73 -0.05 -7.24
C ILE A 404 0.45 1.30 -6.57
N ALA A 405 -0.67 1.41 -5.84
CA ALA A 405 -1.01 2.63 -5.13
C ALA A 405 0.01 2.97 -4.03
N HIS A 406 0.51 1.97 -3.30
CA HIS A 406 1.56 2.09 -2.29
C HIS A 406 2.84 2.70 -2.86
N PHE A 407 3.36 2.14 -3.95
CA PHE A 407 4.57 2.63 -4.60
C PHE A 407 4.35 3.99 -5.26
N TRP A 408 3.18 4.24 -5.86
CA TRP A 408 2.84 5.55 -6.41
C TRP A 408 2.90 6.63 -5.31
N LEU A 409 2.34 6.35 -4.13
CA LEU A 409 2.38 7.26 -3.00
C LEU A 409 3.79 7.44 -2.42
N ILE A 410 4.63 6.41 -2.39
CA ILE A 410 6.05 6.55 -2.01
C ILE A 410 6.77 7.47 -3.00
N LYS A 411 6.59 7.25 -4.30
CA LYS A 411 7.18 8.09 -5.35
C LYS A 411 6.75 9.56 -5.23
N LYS A 412 5.54 9.84 -4.73
CA LYS A 412 5.07 11.21 -4.43
C LYS A 412 5.51 11.74 -3.06
N LEU A 413 5.93 10.88 -2.14
CA LEU A 413 6.31 11.24 -0.78
C LEU A 413 7.76 11.70 -0.68
N VAL A 414 8.67 11.04 -1.41
CA VAL A 414 10.13 11.28 -1.32
C VAL A 414 10.74 11.69 -2.66
N LYS A 415 11.71 12.61 -2.62
CA LYS A 415 12.48 13.04 -3.79
C LYS A 415 13.81 12.31 -3.83
N VAL A 416 13.99 11.44 -4.82
CA VAL A 416 15.15 10.55 -4.92
C VAL A 416 15.69 10.55 -6.34
N LYS A 417 17.00 10.67 -6.50
CA LYS A 417 17.65 10.60 -7.82
C LYS A 417 17.84 9.15 -8.30
N LYS A 418 18.29 8.26 -7.42
CA LYS A 418 18.53 6.83 -7.73
C LYS A 418 17.75 5.90 -6.81
N TRP A 419 17.00 4.97 -7.40
CA TRP A 419 16.20 3.99 -6.68
C TRP A 419 16.84 2.60 -6.72
N ARG A 420 16.85 1.93 -5.58
CA ARG A 420 17.26 0.53 -5.44
C ARG A 420 16.15 -0.21 -4.72
N PHE A 421 15.46 -1.11 -5.41
CA PHE A 421 14.38 -1.89 -4.83
C PHE A 421 14.89 -3.26 -4.42
N ILE A 422 14.42 -3.76 -3.29
CA ILE A 422 14.68 -5.11 -2.79
C ILE A 422 13.35 -5.73 -2.36
N SER A 423 13.08 -6.94 -2.81
CA SER A 423 11.98 -7.77 -2.30
C SER A 423 12.27 -9.26 -2.47
N ASP A 424 11.37 -10.10 -1.95
CA ASP A 424 11.25 -11.50 -2.36
C ASP A 424 10.73 -11.58 -3.82
N GLU A 425 10.67 -12.78 -4.38
CA GLU A 425 10.06 -13.03 -5.68
C GLU A 425 8.53 -13.02 -5.61
N ASP A 426 7.94 -11.82 -5.68
CA ASP A 426 6.49 -11.61 -5.71
C ASP A 426 6.07 -10.86 -6.98
N ASP A 427 5.21 -11.48 -7.79
CA ASP A 427 4.79 -10.93 -9.10
C ASP A 427 4.03 -9.60 -8.97
N SER A 428 3.29 -9.40 -7.89
CA SER A 428 2.57 -8.15 -7.69
C SER A 428 3.52 -7.01 -7.35
N LEU A 429 4.56 -7.25 -6.54
CA LEU A 429 5.60 -6.26 -6.25
C LEU A 429 6.41 -5.96 -7.51
N LYS A 430 6.79 -7.01 -8.26
CA LYS A 430 7.49 -6.85 -9.54
C LYS A 430 6.73 -5.98 -10.51
N LYS A 431 5.48 -6.34 -10.77
CA LYS A 431 4.60 -5.56 -11.65
C LYS A 431 4.43 -4.12 -11.16
N SER A 432 4.25 -3.92 -9.85
CA SER A 432 4.03 -2.58 -9.28
C SER A 432 5.25 -1.68 -9.44
N ILE A 433 6.45 -2.18 -9.11
CA ILE A 433 7.70 -1.44 -9.27
C ILE A 433 7.95 -1.11 -10.74
N PHE A 434 7.86 -2.11 -11.62
CA PHE A 434 8.08 -1.91 -13.06
C PHE A 434 7.06 -0.99 -13.73
N SER A 435 5.85 -0.87 -13.19
CA SER A 435 4.82 0.02 -13.73
C SER A 435 4.96 1.46 -13.21
N VAL A 436 5.22 1.62 -11.91
CA VAL A 436 5.27 2.94 -11.25
C VAL A 436 6.60 3.66 -11.50
N PHE A 437 7.71 2.93 -11.53
CA PHE A 437 9.07 3.46 -11.70
C PHE A 437 9.63 3.21 -13.10
N LYS A 438 8.75 3.08 -14.10
CA LYS A 438 9.14 2.77 -15.48
C LYS A 438 10.16 3.76 -16.06
N GLU A 439 9.99 5.06 -15.77
CA GLU A 439 10.89 6.10 -16.29
C GLU A 439 12.26 6.02 -15.63
N GLU A 440 12.32 5.87 -14.30
CA GLU A 440 13.57 5.73 -13.57
C GLU A 440 14.35 4.48 -13.98
N ILE A 441 13.65 3.38 -14.25
CA ILE A 441 14.27 2.12 -14.70
C ILE A 441 14.79 2.26 -16.14
N LYS A 442 14.02 2.88 -17.06
CA LYS A 442 14.46 3.13 -18.44
C LYS A 442 15.75 3.94 -18.50
N ILE A 443 15.83 5.02 -17.71
CA ILE A 443 17.02 5.89 -17.67
C ILE A 443 18.15 5.35 -16.79
N LYS A 444 18.07 4.08 -16.36
CA LYS A 444 19.09 3.39 -15.52
C LYS A 444 19.32 4.04 -14.15
N ASN A 445 18.34 4.79 -13.64
CA ASN A 445 18.36 5.32 -12.27
C ASN A 445 17.59 4.44 -11.26
N GLY A 446 16.76 3.51 -11.73
CA GLY A 446 16.05 2.53 -10.92
C GLY A 446 16.56 1.11 -11.16
N HIS A 447 16.94 0.39 -10.10
CA HIS A 447 17.36 -1.01 -10.19
C HIS A 447 16.63 -1.86 -9.17
N TYR A 448 16.40 -3.12 -9.52
CA TYR A 448 15.61 -4.02 -8.69
C TYR A 448 16.32 -5.36 -8.50
N PHE A 449 16.57 -5.66 -7.22
CA PHE A 449 17.24 -6.86 -6.75
C PHE A 449 16.24 -7.78 -6.06
N LEU A 450 16.34 -9.07 -6.33
CA LEU A 450 15.63 -10.11 -5.56
C LEU A 450 16.54 -10.61 -4.45
N CYS A 451 15.99 -10.76 -3.24
CA CYS A 451 16.68 -11.29 -2.07
C CYS A 451 15.90 -12.49 -1.51
N LEU A 452 16.34 -13.69 -1.87
CA LEU A 452 15.65 -14.94 -1.60
C LEU A 452 16.32 -15.67 -0.44
N THR A 453 15.62 -15.79 0.69
CA THR A 453 16.12 -16.54 1.85
C THR A 453 15.61 -17.96 1.83
N ASP A 454 16.46 -18.93 2.21
CA ASP A 454 16.01 -20.30 2.45
C ASP A 454 15.11 -20.36 3.69
N LYS A 455 13.88 -20.83 3.51
CA LYS A 455 12.84 -20.90 4.56
C LYS A 455 12.87 -22.23 5.32
N ASN A 456 13.72 -23.18 4.92
CA ASN A 456 13.77 -24.54 5.48
C ASN A 456 14.83 -24.72 6.58
N LEU A 457 15.73 -23.76 6.76
CA LEU A 457 16.80 -23.86 7.75
C LEU A 457 16.31 -23.53 9.17
N THR A 458 16.71 -24.37 10.13
CA THR A 458 16.59 -24.04 11.55
C THR A 458 17.57 -22.92 11.93
N ARG A 459 17.32 -22.22 13.05
CA ARG A 459 18.23 -21.17 13.54
C ARG A 459 19.64 -21.68 13.84
N LYS A 460 19.78 -22.93 14.27
CA LYS A 460 21.09 -23.54 14.55
C LYS A 460 21.84 -23.77 13.24
N GLN A 461 21.20 -24.43 12.27
CA GLN A 461 21.77 -24.66 10.94
C GLN A 461 22.15 -23.34 10.24
N ALA A 462 21.29 -22.32 10.32
CA ALA A 462 21.58 -21.00 9.76
C ALA A 462 22.85 -20.36 10.38
N LYS A 463 23.05 -20.52 11.69
CA LYS A 463 24.22 -20.01 12.39
C LYS A 463 25.49 -20.80 12.02
N ASP A 464 25.39 -22.13 11.95
CA ASP A 464 26.51 -22.99 11.59
C ASP A 464 26.98 -22.69 10.15
N LEU A 465 26.03 -22.55 9.23
CA LEU A 465 26.28 -22.14 7.84
C LEU A 465 26.94 -20.75 7.75
N TYR A 466 26.46 -19.78 8.54
CA TYR A 466 27.10 -18.47 8.63
C TYR A 466 28.57 -18.57 9.05
N LEU A 467 28.88 -19.36 10.08
CA LEU A 467 30.26 -19.51 10.56
C LEU A 467 31.15 -20.19 9.52
N GLN A 468 30.62 -21.23 8.85
CA GLN A 468 31.30 -21.94 7.79
C GLN A 468 31.63 -21.01 6.61
N SER A 469 30.65 -20.30 6.05
CA SER A 469 30.87 -19.41 4.90
C SER A 469 31.81 -18.26 5.21
N ILE A 470 31.78 -17.71 6.44
CA ILE A 470 32.76 -16.69 6.85
C ILE A 470 34.17 -17.29 6.93
N SER A 471 34.32 -18.54 7.39
CA SER A 471 35.61 -19.22 7.41
C SER A 471 36.14 -19.46 6.00
N GLU A 472 35.31 -19.98 5.10
CA GLU A 472 35.63 -20.21 3.70
C GLU A 472 36.05 -18.92 2.98
N LEU A 473 35.29 -17.84 3.17
CA LEU A 473 35.61 -16.52 2.61
C LEU A 473 36.97 -16.00 3.10
N LYS A 474 37.30 -16.19 4.38
CA LYS A 474 38.62 -15.83 4.94
C LYS A 474 39.75 -16.71 4.42
N HIS A 475 39.51 -18.02 4.24
CA HIS A 475 40.49 -18.93 3.65
C HIS A 475 40.79 -18.57 2.20
N TRP A 476 39.74 -18.24 1.42
CA TRP A 476 39.88 -17.72 0.06
C TRP A 476 40.73 -16.44 0.02
N ALA A 477 40.46 -15.49 0.93
CA ALA A 477 41.25 -14.26 1.05
C ALA A 477 42.74 -14.54 1.28
N LYS A 478 43.03 -15.47 2.21
CA LYS A 478 44.40 -15.87 2.55
C LYS A 478 45.10 -16.54 1.38
N ALA A 479 44.41 -17.43 0.66
CA ALA A 479 44.96 -18.10 -0.53
C ALA A 479 45.32 -17.11 -1.66
N LYS A 480 44.57 -16.01 -1.77
CA LYS A 480 44.82 -14.93 -2.74
C LYS A 480 45.82 -13.87 -2.26
N GLY A 481 46.24 -13.92 -0.99
CA GLY A 481 47.11 -12.90 -0.39
C GLY A 481 46.44 -11.56 -0.14
N TYR A 482 45.11 -11.50 -0.06
CA TYR A 482 44.38 -10.26 0.17
C TYR A 482 44.42 -9.82 1.64
N THR A 483 44.67 -8.53 1.85
CA THR A 483 44.48 -7.85 3.14
C THR A 483 43.21 -7.02 3.08
N TYR A 484 42.34 -7.12 4.09
CA TYR A 484 41.01 -6.50 4.08
C TYR A 484 40.70 -5.82 5.41
N ARG A 485 39.89 -4.75 5.38
CA ARG A 485 39.50 -3.97 6.57
C ARG A 485 38.31 -4.57 7.29
N ASN A 486 37.36 -5.12 6.53
CA ASN A 486 36.14 -5.71 7.07
C ASN A 486 35.60 -6.81 6.13
N LEU A 487 34.60 -7.56 6.60
CA LEU A 487 34.00 -8.65 5.84
C LEU A 487 33.24 -8.17 4.59
N GLU A 488 32.70 -6.96 4.58
CA GLU A 488 31.96 -6.44 3.43
C GLU A 488 32.90 -6.17 2.25
N GLU A 489 34.07 -5.58 2.50
CA GLU A 489 35.12 -5.39 1.48
C GLU A 489 35.56 -6.72 0.88
N LEU A 490 35.78 -7.73 1.73
CA LEU A 490 36.15 -9.05 1.27
C LEU A 490 35.04 -9.72 0.44
N ALA A 491 33.79 -9.55 0.83
CA ALA A 491 32.62 -10.03 0.10
C ALA A 491 32.48 -9.37 -1.28
N VAL A 492 32.84 -8.08 -1.41
CA VAL A 492 32.84 -7.39 -2.70
C VAL A 492 33.86 -8.01 -3.65
N TRP A 493 35.11 -8.20 -3.20
CA TRP A 493 36.14 -8.81 -4.04
C TRP A 493 35.82 -10.25 -4.44
N TYR A 494 35.22 -11.02 -3.52
CA TYR A 494 34.77 -12.36 -3.83
C TYR A 494 33.70 -12.35 -4.93
N LEU A 495 32.67 -11.53 -4.79
CA LEU A 495 31.63 -11.41 -5.80
C LEU A 495 32.16 -10.85 -7.13
N GLU A 496 33.15 -9.95 -7.10
CA GLU A 496 33.78 -9.44 -8.32
C GLU A 496 34.46 -10.56 -9.11
N GLU A 497 35.19 -11.47 -8.45
CA GLU A 497 35.76 -12.66 -9.12
C GLU A 497 34.67 -13.62 -9.62
N GLU A 498 33.58 -13.81 -8.85
CA GLU A 498 32.46 -14.64 -9.29
C GLU A 498 31.71 -14.06 -10.49
N LEU A 499 31.53 -12.74 -10.54
CA LEU A 499 30.82 -12.06 -11.64
C LEU A 499 31.58 -12.11 -12.98
N LYS A 500 32.89 -12.39 -12.98
CA LYS A 500 33.65 -12.63 -14.24
C LYS A 500 33.19 -13.90 -14.97
N LYS A 501 32.62 -14.85 -14.23
CA LYS A 501 32.17 -16.16 -14.72
C LYS A 501 30.66 -16.37 -14.57
N HIS A 502 29.96 -15.45 -13.91
CA HIS A 502 28.51 -15.48 -13.70
C HIS A 502 27.81 -14.41 -14.54
N GLN A 503 26.71 -14.77 -15.19
CA GLN A 503 25.85 -13.83 -15.92
C GLN A 503 24.41 -13.95 -15.45
N PHE A 504 23.79 -12.83 -15.09
CA PHE A 504 22.35 -12.75 -14.81
C PHE A 504 21.52 -12.67 -16.09
N GLN A 505 22.12 -12.12 -17.14
CA GLN A 505 21.49 -11.78 -18.41
C GLN A 505 22.38 -12.21 -19.56
N GLU A 506 21.76 -12.77 -20.59
CA GLU A 506 22.42 -13.16 -21.83
C GLU A 506 22.51 -11.96 -22.77
N ARG A 507 23.71 -11.64 -23.23
CA ARG A 507 23.96 -10.59 -24.23
C ARG A 507 23.69 -11.14 -25.63
N ASN A 508 22.82 -10.47 -26.36
CA ASN A 508 22.49 -10.78 -27.74
C ASN A 508 22.73 -9.57 -28.65
N VAL A 509 22.90 -9.81 -29.96
CA VAL A 509 23.10 -8.75 -30.97
C VAL A 509 22.03 -8.90 -32.04
N ALA A 510 21.32 -7.82 -32.35
CA ALA A 510 20.32 -7.77 -33.40
C ALA A 510 20.98 -7.58 -34.78
N PRO A 511 20.27 -7.86 -35.90
CA PRO A 511 20.83 -7.66 -37.24
C PRO A 511 21.33 -6.22 -37.52
N ASN A 512 20.75 -5.20 -36.87
CA ASN A 512 21.21 -3.80 -36.95
C ASN A 512 22.38 -3.47 -36.01
N SER A 513 23.03 -4.49 -35.44
CA SER A 513 24.12 -4.38 -34.46
C SER A 513 23.72 -3.82 -33.08
N GLU A 514 22.43 -3.57 -32.81
CA GLU A 514 21.99 -3.19 -31.46
C GLU A 514 22.16 -4.36 -30.48
N ILE A 515 22.65 -4.04 -29.29
CA ILE A 515 22.81 -5.00 -28.20
C ILE A 515 21.52 -5.03 -27.38
N TYR A 516 21.04 -6.24 -27.07
CA TYR A 516 19.91 -6.44 -26.18
C TYR A 516 20.16 -7.63 -25.25
N TYR A 517 19.39 -7.69 -24.16
CA TYR A 517 19.61 -8.64 -23.09
C TYR A 517 18.38 -9.50 -22.82
N LYS A 518 18.60 -10.75 -22.44
CA LYS A 518 17.55 -11.67 -21.97
C LYS A 518 17.85 -12.15 -20.57
N GLN A 519 16.82 -12.27 -19.73
CA GLN A 519 17.00 -12.72 -18.35
C GLN A 519 17.29 -14.23 -18.31
N LEU A 520 18.41 -14.63 -17.70
CA LEU A 520 18.77 -16.06 -17.52
C LEU A 520 18.14 -16.69 -16.27
N ARG A 521 17.68 -15.86 -15.32
CA ARG A 521 17.24 -16.30 -13.96
C ARG A 521 18.32 -17.07 -13.21
N ASN A 522 19.57 -16.78 -13.52
CA ASN A 522 20.73 -17.39 -12.92
C ASN A 522 21.12 -16.64 -11.65
N ARG A 523 20.81 -17.23 -10.49
CA ARG A 523 20.97 -16.61 -9.17
C ARG A 523 22.37 -16.84 -8.63
N ILE A 524 22.89 -15.86 -7.89
CA ILE A 524 24.17 -15.97 -7.19
C ILE A 524 23.95 -16.03 -5.67
N ASP A 525 24.81 -16.74 -4.95
CA ASP A 525 24.75 -16.76 -3.49
C ASP A 525 25.40 -15.49 -2.90
N HIS A 526 24.75 -14.92 -1.89
CA HIS A 526 25.34 -13.83 -1.13
C HIS A 526 26.50 -14.38 -0.26
N PRO A 527 27.73 -13.85 -0.35
CA PRO A 527 28.93 -14.42 0.28
C PRO A 527 28.89 -14.39 1.82
N ILE A 528 28.08 -13.49 2.38
CA ILE A 528 27.80 -13.40 3.82
C ILE A 528 26.34 -13.86 4.09
N PRO A 529 26.12 -15.08 4.59
CA PRO A 529 24.80 -15.55 5.00
C PRO A 529 24.21 -14.71 6.14
N SER A 530 22.90 -14.84 6.39
CA SER A 530 22.26 -14.27 7.58
C SER A 530 22.45 -15.21 8.77
N LYS A 531 22.88 -14.70 9.93
CA LYS A 531 23.07 -15.51 11.15
C LYS A 531 21.83 -16.29 11.60
N ASP A 532 20.65 -15.76 11.30
CA ASP A 532 19.34 -16.26 11.73
C ASP A 532 18.54 -16.96 10.63
N ARG A 533 18.91 -16.78 9.35
CA ARG A 533 18.16 -17.25 8.17
C ARG A 533 19.00 -18.00 7.14
N GLY A 534 20.32 -18.08 7.33
CA GLY A 534 21.23 -18.81 6.45
C GLY A 534 21.44 -18.11 5.11
N ASN A 535 21.62 -18.92 4.05
CA ASN A 535 22.00 -18.44 2.73
C ASN A 535 20.90 -17.59 2.09
N ARG A 536 21.36 -16.62 1.28
CA ARG A 536 20.51 -15.72 0.52
C ARG A 536 20.92 -15.79 -0.93
N LYS A 537 19.98 -16.09 -1.82
CA LYS A 537 20.17 -16.04 -3.27
C LYS A 537 19.75 -14.68 -3.79
N LEU A 538 20.60 -14.12 -4.64
CA LEU A 538 20.41 -12.81 -5.26
C LEU A 538 20.12 -12.97 -6.74
N ASP A 539 19.24 -12.13 -7.24
CA ASP A 539 19.00 -11.97 -8.69
C ASP A 539 18.86 -10.47 -9.01
N VAL A 540 19.17 -10.12 -10.25
CA VAL A 540 19.02 -8.78 -10.81
C VAL A 540 18.04 -8.86 -11.95
N ILE A 541 16.94 -8.12 -11.85
CA ILE A 541 15.84 -8.19 -12.83
C ILE A 541 15.64 -6.88 -13.61
N THR A 542 16.64 -5.99 -13.59
CA THR A 542 16.75 -4.76 -14.41
C THR A 542 18.07 -4.76 -15.16
N ASP A 543 18.22 -3.94 -16.22
CA ASP A 543 19.51 -3.82 -16.94
C ASP A 543 20.58 -3.16 -16.03
N LEU A 544 21.62 -3.95 -15.69
CA LEU A 544 22.80 -3.50 -14.95
C LEU A 544 24.10 -3.67 -15.74
N ASN A 545 24.05 -4.00 -17.04
CA ASN A 545 25.24 -4.30 -17.84
C ASN A 545 26.13 -3.08 -18.14
N HIS A 546 25.70 -1.88 -17.72
CA HIS A 546 26.47 -0.65 -17.76
C HIS A 546 27.38 -0.47 -16.53
N LEU A 547 27.22 -1.30 -15.50
CA LEU A 547 28.06 -1.31 -14.31
C LEU A 547 29.25 -2.25 -14.52
N THR A 548 30.40 -1.89 -13.94
CA THR A 548 31.53 -2.82 -13.84
C THR A 548 31.22 -3.93 -12.84
N GLU A 549 31.96 -5.05 -12.91
CA GLU A 549 31.82 -6.18 -11.99
C GLU A 549 32.00 -5.73 -10.54
N TYR A 550 32.96 -4.85 -10.27
CA TYR A 550 33.17 -4.25 -8.94
C TYR A 550 31.97 -3.44 -8.46
N GLN A 551 31.38 -2.60 -9.33
CA GLN A 551 30.20 -1.79 -8.99
C GLN A 551 28.98 -2.67 -8.72
N LEU A 552 28.78 -3.71 -9.53
CA LEU A 552 27.70 -4.68 -9.35
C LEU A 552 27.90 -5.50 -8.07
N ALA A 553 29.10 -6.00 -7.80
CA ALA A 553 29.45 -6.68 -6.56
C ALA A 553 29.17 -5.80 -5.34
N SER A 554 29.60 -4.53 -5.39
CA SER A 554 29.35 -3.54 -4.33
C SER A 554 27.86 -3.33 -4.07
N ALA A 555 27.02 -3.34 -5.12
CA ALA A 555 25.57 -3.27 -4.96
C ALA A 555 24.99 -4.56 -4.37
N LEU A 556 25.42 -5.73 -4.84
CA LEU A 556 24.93 -7.04 -4.41
C LEU A 556 25.22 -7.32 -2.93
N VAL A 557 26.41 -6.99 -2.42
CA VAL A 557 26.74 -7.12 -0.98
C VAL A 557 25.80 -6.30 -0.09
N ARG A 558 25.28 -5.17 -0.61
CA ARG A 558 24.33 -4.34 0.15
C ARG A 558 22.91 -4.93 0.17
N VAL A 559 22.57 -5.88 -0.70
CA VAL A 559 21.22 -6.44 -0.83
C VAL A 559 20.85 -7.25 0.41
N ASN A 560 19.86 -6.75 1.16
CA ASN A 560 19.19 -7.47 2.24
C ASN A 560 17.81 -6.88 2.53
N ASP A 561 16.95 -7.69 3.14
CA ASP A 561 15.58 -7.38 3.54
C ASP A 561 15.44 -7.14 5.07
N ASN A 562 16.54 -6.84 5.76
CA ASN A 562 16.56 -6.77 7.23
C ASN A 562 15.67 -5.66 7.79
N ALA A 563 15.57 -4.52 7.10
CA ALA A 563 14.78 -3.37 7.56
C ALA A 563 13.28 -3.71 7.62
N ILE A 564 12.71 -4.20 6.52
CA ILE A 564 11.30 -4.57 6.47
C ILE A 564 10.98 -5.77 7.40
N ASN A 565 11.86 -6.77 7.47
CA ASN A 565 11.68 -7.88 8.39
C ASN A 565 11.69 -7.44 9.86
N ALA A 566 12.59 -6.52 10.23
CA ALA A 566 12.63 -5.99 11.59
C ALA A 566 11.34 -5.25 11.94
N PHE A 567 10.77 -4.50 11.00
CA PHE A 567 9.47 -3.86 11.19
C PHE A 567 8.34 -4.90 11.37
N PHE A 568 8.25 -5.91 10.51
CA PHE A 568 7.23 -6.96 10.64
C PHE A 568 7.38 -7.83 11.88
N GLN A 569 8.60 -8.11 12.32
CA GLN A 569 8.83 -8.75 13.62
C GLN A 569 8.35 -7.85 14.76
N THR A 570 8.55 -6.54 14.64
CA THR A 570 8.06 -5.56 15.61
C THR A 570 6.53 -5.52 15.64
N VAL A 571 5.87 -5.52 14.47
CA VAL A 571 4.40 -5.64 14.34
C VAL A 571 3.89 -6.86 15.09
N ARG A 572 4.42 -8.05 14.78
CA ARG A 572 3.99 -9.32 15.41
C ARG A 572 4.23 -9.38 16.92
N ARG A 573 5.27 -8.69 17.42
CA ARG A 573 5.61 -8.67 18.85
C ARG A 573 4.89 -7.58 19.64
N ARG A 574 4.29 -6.58 18.97
CA ARG A 574 3.72 -5.38 19.61
C ARG A 574 2.23 -5.21 19.41
N LEU A 575 1.65 -5.75 18.33
CA LEU A 575 0.22 -5.65 18.03
C LEU A 575 -0.43 -7.01 18.13
N SER A 576 -1.24 -7.24 19.17
CA SER A 576 -1.90 -8.53 19.40
C SER A 576 -2.80 -8.95 18.23
N ILE A 577 -3.48 -8.00 17.59
CA ILE A 577 -4.39 -8.25 16.46
C ILE A 577 -3.69 -8.66 15.16
N LEU A 578 -2.37 -8.47 15.06
CA LEU A 578 -1.54 -8.85 13.91
C LEU A 578 -0.53 -9.95 14.27
N GLU A 579 -0.75 -10.65 15.38
CA GLU A 579 0.08 -11.77 15.79
C GLU A 579 -0.15 -12.98 14.87
N ARG A 580 0.84 -13.89 14.81
CA ARG A 580 0.65 -15.19 14.17
C ARG A 580 -0.36 -16.02 14.98
N PRO A 581 -1.13 -16.89 14.31
CA PRO A 581 -1.98 -17.84 15.02
C PRO A 581 -1.14 -18.74 15.92
N LEU A 582 -1.71 -19.09 17.07
CA LEU A 582 -1.10 -19.99 18.05
C LEU A 582 -1.33 -21.44 17.60
N VAL A 583 -0.33 -22.29 17.66
CA VAL A 583 -0.53 -23.73 17.39
C VAL A 583 -1.27 -24.34 18.57
N THR A 584 -2.38 -25.04 18.30
CA THR A 584 -3.17 -25.70 19.34
C THR A 584 -2.91 -27.20 19.36
N ALA A 585 -2.92 -27.79 20.55
CA ALA A 585 -2.84 -29.25 20.74
C ALA A 585 -4.12 -30.00 20.30
N ARG A 586 -5.23 -29.28 20.06
CA ARG A 586 -6.50 -29.83 19.54
C ARG A 586 -6.56 -29.70 18.01
N GLY A 587 -7.27 -30.64 17.36
CA GLY A 587 -7.22 -30.98 15.93
C GLY A 587 -7.38 -29.87 14.88
N ASP A 588 -7.74 -28.64 15.26
CA ASP A 588 -7.77 -27.47 14.35
C ASP A 588 -6.38 -26.89 14.03
N GLY A 589 -5.33 -27.33 14.75
CA GLY A 589 -3.92 -27.01 14.48
C GLY A 589 -3.49 -25.54 14.69
N LYS A 590 -4.40 -24.55 14.60
CA LYS A 590 -4.13 -23.11 14.76
C LYS A 590 -5.30 -22.37 15.39
N SER A 591 -5.01 -21.50 16.37
CA SER A 591 -5.95 -20.61 17.07
C SER A 591 -5.73 -19.15 16.71
N TYR A 592 -6.83 -18.45 16.44
CA TYR A 592 -6.89 -17.05 16.00
C TYR A 592 -7.60 -16.16 17.04
N ILE A 593 -7.42 -16.45 18.32
CA ILE A 593 -8.10 -15.76 19.44
C ILE A 593 -7.95 -14.24 19.45
N TYR A 594 -6.85 -13.71 18.88
CA TYR A 594 -6.60 -12.27 18.80
C TYR A 594 -6.93 -11.65 17.44
N ALA A 595 -7.31 -12.46 16.45
CA ALA A 595 -7.68 -11.95 15.13
C ALA A 595 -8.86 -10.98 15.25
N ASN A 596 -8.70 -9.79 14.68
CA ASN A 596 -9.77 -8.81 14.65
C ASN A 596 -10.80 -9.16 13.57
N PHE A 597 -12.02 -8.66 13.75
CA PHE A 597 -13.10 -8.79 12.79
C PHE A 597 -13.27 -7.54 11.92
N ASN A 598 -12.80 -6.37 12.39
CA ASN A 598 -12.85 -5.13 11.62
C ASN A 598 -11.42 -4.65 11.25
N PRO A 599 -11.03 -4.75 9.97
CA PRO A 599 -9.71 -4.35 9.47
C PRO A 599 -9.38 -2.86 9.65
N LYS A 600 -10.37 -1.97 9.81
CA LYS A 600 -10.17 -0.55 10.16
C LYS A 600 -9.21 -0.40 11.34
N TYR A 601 -9.40 -1.21 12.38
CA TYR A 601 -8.56 -1.16 13.58
C TYR A 601 -7.14 -1.69 13.35
N SER A 602 -6.95 -2.63 12.42
CA SER A 602 -5.62 -3.06 11.99
C SER A 602 -4.85 -1.93 11.32
N GLN A 603 -5.49 -1.20 10.39
CA GLN A 603 -4.84 -0.03 9.76
C GLN A 603 -4.49 1.05 10.79
N MET A 604 -5.41 1.36 11.71
CA MET A 604 -5.14 2.36 12.75
C MET A 604 -3.95 1.95 13.63
N ALA A 605 -3.97 0.71 14.12
CA ALA A 605 -2.92 0.19 14.99
C ALA A 605 -1.55 0.14 14.30
N ILE A 606 -1.49 -0.27 13.02
CA ILE A 606 -0.21 -0.32 12.30
C ILE A 606 0.35 1.06 12.01
N THR A 607 -0.48 2.05 11.66
CA THR A 607 0.00 3.43 11.47
C THR A 607 0.48 4.05 12.79
N ILE A 608 -0.20 3.77 13.91
CA ILE A 608 0.25 4.19 15.24
C ILE A 608 1.60 3.55 15.57
N LEU A 609 1.73 2.23 15.34
CA LEU A 609 3.00 1.54 15.56
C LEU A 609 4.11 2.06 14.63
N ARG A 610 3.82 2.34 13.35
CA ARG A 610 4.77 2.92 12.40
C ARG A 610 5.30 4.26 12.90
N THR A 611 4.39 5.12 13.39
CA THR A 611 4.75 6.42 13.98
C THR A 611 5.67 6.23 15.18
N TYR A 612 5.32 5.33 16.09
CA TYR A 612 6.14 4.99 17.26
C TYR A 612 7.50 4.39 16.86
N TYR A 613 7.52 3.45 15.91
CA TYR A 613 8.72 2.79 15.41
C TYR A 613 9.70 3.80 14.81
N ASN A 614 9.19 4.71 13.99
CA ASN A 614 10.02 5.68 13.27
C ASN A 614 10.56 6.80 14.16
N PHE A 615 9.77 7.30 15.12
CA PHE A 615 10.08 8.54 15.85
C PHE A 615 10.36 8.37 17.34
N CYS A 616 9.98 7.24 17.96
CA CYS A 616 10.12 7.02 19.39
C CYS A 616 11.06 5.87 19.74
N LEU A 617 11.08 4.81 18.93
CA LEU A 617 11.89 3.62 19.19
C LEU A 617 13.32 3.79 18.68
N THR A 618 14.31 3.69 19.58
CA THR A 618 15.73 3.79 19.24
C THR A 618 16.34 2.42 18.97
N PHE A 619 17.27 2.36 18.02
CA PHE A 619 18.08 1.20 17.72
C PHE A 619 19.55 1.54 17.88
N LYS A 620 20.33 0.62 18.48
CA LYS A 620 21.78 0.74 18.54
C LYS A 620 22.36 0.41 17.17
N THR A 621 23.06 1.34 16.55
CA THR A 621 23.80 1.11 15.30
C THR A 621 25.08 1.92 15.36
N ASN A 622 26.22 1.29 15.08
CA ASN A 622 27.56 1.92 15.15
C ASN A 622 27.79 2.68 16.47
N GLY A 623 27.40 2.07 17.60
CA GLY A 623 27.57 2.64 18.94
C GLY A 623 26.56 3.73 19.34
N LYS A 624 25.75 4.28 18.41
CA LYS A 624 24.76 5.32 18.69
C LYS A 624 23.34 4.74 18.79
N ASN A 625 22.56 5.20 19.76
CA ASN A 625 21.13 4.89 19.88
C ASN A 625 20.32 5.98 19.18
N GLN A 626 19.75 5.66 18.02
CA GLN A 626 18.98 6.62 17.22
C GLN A 626 17.68 6.00 16.72
N THR A 627 16.66 6.83 16.53
CA THR A 627 15.41 6.42 15.87
C THR A 627 15.61 6.31 14.36
N PRO A 628 14.78 5.54 13.64
CA PRO A 628 14.81 5.51 12.18
C PRO A 628 14.67 6.90 11.55
N ALA A 629 13.83 7.78 12.11
CA ALA A 629 13.66 9.16 11.63
C ALA A 629 14.92 10.02 11.80
N GLN A 630 15.67 9.83 12.90
CA GLN A 630 16.97 10.50 13.10
C GLN A 630 18.01 9.98 12.10
N ARG A 631 18.03 8.66 11.85
CA ARG A 631 18.97 8.04 10.90
C ARG A 631 18.69 8.45 9.46
N LEU A 632 17.42 8.64 9.10
CA LEU A 632 17.01 9.16 7.80
C LEU A 632 17.31 10.67 7.67
N GLY A 633 17.50 11.39 8.77
CA GLY A 633 17.79 12.83 8.77
C GLY A 633 16.56 13.75 8.76
N ILE A 634 15.36 13.23 9.04
CA ILE A 634 14.12 14.04 9.10
C ILE A 634 13.74 14.49 10.51
N ALA A 635 14.43 13.98 11.53
CA ALA A 635 14.23 14.31 12.94
C ALA A 635 15.56 14.58 13.64
N SER A 636 15.58 15.51 14.59
CA SER A 636 16.75 15.83 15.41
C SER A 636 16.73 15.20 16.81
N LYS A 637 15.55 14.86 17.34
CA LYS A 637 15.36 14.28 18.67
C LYS A 637 14.59 12.95 18.63
N VAL A 638 14.67 12.20 19.73
CA VAL A 638 13.75 11.10 20.04
C VAL A 638 12.45 11.72 20.54
N TYR A 639 11.31 11.34 19.96
CA TYR A 639 10.00 11.81 20.39
C TYR A 639 9.39 10.86 21.43
N SER A 640 8.56 11.41 22.30
CA SER A 640 7.73 10.69 23.25
C SER A 640 6.27 10.65 22.81
N TRP A 641 5.47 9.81 23.46
CA TRP A 641 4.01 9.88 23.29
C TRP A 641 3.45 11.24 23.68
N GLY A 642 4.06 11.94 24.63
CA GLY A 642 3.66 13.30 25.00
C GLY A 642 3.82 14.29 23.85
N ASP A 643 4.92 14.20 23.08
CA ASP A 643 5.13 15.05 21.92
C ASP A 643 4.08 14.78 20.82
N ILE A 644 3.70 13.50 20.59
CA ILE A 644 2.71 13.14 19.57
C ILE A 644 1.28 13.55 19.99
N ILE A 645 0.91 13.23 21.24
CA ILE A 645 -0.45 13.41 21.79
C ILE A 645 -0.73 14.88 22.07
N TYR A 646 0.23 15.60 22.65
CA TYR A 646 0.07 16.99 23.09
C TYR A 646 0.77 18.03 22.20
N LYS A 647 1.51 17.59 21.17
CA LYS A 647 2.23 18.48 20.23
C LYS A 647 3.18 19.45 20.91
N ARG A 648 4.07 18.89 21.74
CA ARG A 648 5.12 19.62 22.45
C ARG A 648 6.39 19.82 21.64
#